data_AF-J3NSU4-F1
#
_entry.id   AF-J3NSU4-F1
#
_cell.length_a   1.000
_cell.length_b   1.000
_cell.length_c   1.000
_cell.angle_alpha   90.00
_cell.angle_beta   90.00
_cell.angle_gamma   90.00
#
_symmetry.space_group_name_H-M   'P 1'
#
loop_
_entity.id
_entity.type
_entity.pdbx_description
1 polymer ?
#
loop_
_entity_poly.entity_id
_entity_poly.type
_entity_poly.pdbx_seq_one_letter_code
_entity_poly.pdbx_strand_id
1 'polypeptide(L)'
;MRGIPPVLTGARPIGVAEFKEAVDAICRPRFPNPVSAKAKNRPAPVALAISGGVDSMALAYLCNQTLRQYRSFDGWRVADNPVDYFIAVTIDHGYREGSAQEAARVSALLRKYPTFRIAEPSRIQWRKLLRKPGHFPSAKEAREMLHELPNFETVAREQRFQIFARRMQIRGAVSMFLAHHEDDQYETVLMRLLNYPSPRGLMGIPPAGDMPHIDSIFGSHASGFIDDQLSSNPMYRMTMLSNERAGIRDALKSEMALNWEELERELRDGASGDSDPLGVASLDFTPGRRLGMHSRHAPLNIAPCPVEDGGAMIYRPLLEFSKDRLVATCVHNRVPWFEDESNKDATLTQRNALRHLVQNYTLPVVLQKPAILKISKRCRAKYEVQQAEASRLLQQTDLFDFQPNAGTIVVKLPELSMPRPRRASSISAAREFRGRLKHLRTVAGLLIRKLLRVASPMPIVTTLDNMQPFITRLFPSLAPTTEGTAAPGSVQGFVLNHVHFTPLFQETEDGSKELHWRLARAPHISPSRQRFPALVNDIPRYLEPLWWRPRSELKLSSKNEKHYRFRPYDGGRFWFNIVHRLPNRILVGPLEVGHLRRFREQLPDDAERKRLDGLLRRYAPGKVRWTLPAIYTLGPVDWALREPNLPDTDMSPQRQVEVWSSIWGDGNASINLVAIPTLGVHLQGIDEWIKWEVRFRKVGTEVLKRVEACELQRLDKAVSWLRHRAPLDKRRPPRDDYRLSDMGVNKLTPCITAEDFGERKAACAT
;
A
#
# COMPACT_ATOMS: atom_id res chain seq x y z
N MET A 1 -48.23 -3.41 19.12
CA MET A 1 -47.21 -4.31 19.73
C MET A 1 -47.50 -5.73 19.25
N ARG A 2 -46.52 -6.45 18.70
CA ARG A 2 -46.59 -7.90 18.48
C ARG A 2 -45.44 -8.53 19.27
N GLY A 3 -45.59 -9.80 19.67
CA GLY A 3 -44.86 -10.41 20.78
C GLY A 3 -43.34 -10.18 20.75
N ILE A 4 -42.82 -9.68 21.86
CA ILE A 4 -41.40 -9.80 22.18
C ILE A 4 -41.12 -11.31 22.28
N PRO A 5 -40.17 -11.88 21.53
CA PRO A 5 -39.84 -13.29 21.67
C PRO A 5 -39.44 -13.56 23.13
N PRO A 6 -39.85 -14.69 23.74
CA PRO A 6 -39.56 -14.98 25.14
C PRO A 6 -38.05 -14.92 25.35
N VAL A 7 -37.61 -13.88 26.07
CA VAL A 7 -36.19 -13.61 26.27
C VAL A 7 -35.59 -14.79 27.01
N LEU A 8 -34.59 -15.44 26.39
CA LEU A 8 -33.78 -16.46 27.04
C LEU A 8 -33.28 -15.92 28.38
N THR A 9 -33.78 -16.49 29.47
CA THR A 9 -34.01 -15.83 30.78
C THR A 9 -32.75 -15.54 31.61
N GLY A 10 -31.57 -15.48 30.99
CA GLY A 10 -30.28 -15.24 31.66
C GLY A 10 -29.25 -14.40 30.90
N ALA A 11 -29.53 -13.90 29.69
CA ALA A 11 -28.55 -13.15 28.91
C ALA A 11 -28.39 -11.69 29.40
N ARG A 12 -27.24 -11.36 30.02
CA ARG A 12 -26.92 -9.98 30.45
C ARG A 12 -26.68 -9.06 29.24
N PRO A 13 -27.26 -7.85 29.17
CA PRO A 13 -26.95 -6.87 28.14
C PRO A 13 -25.46 -6.49 28.14
N ILE A 14 -24.97 -5.96 27.03
CA ILE A 14 -23.56 -5.58 26.85
C ILE A 14 -23.31 -4.22 27.51
N GLY A 15 -22.27 -4.12 28.33
CA GLY A 15 -21.87 -2.87 28.97
C GLY A 15 -21.14 -1.93 28.01
N VAL A 16 -21.22 -0.62 28.23
CA VAL A 16 -20.51 0.37 27.40
C VAL A 16 -18.99 0.24 27.55
N ALA A 17 -18.49 0.01 28.77
CA ALA A 17 -17.08 -0.26 29.03
C ALA A 17 -16.60 -1.57 28.37
N GLU A 18 -17.38 -2.65 28.53
CA GLU A 18 -17.13 -3.97 27.91
C GLU A 18 -17.06 -3.88 26.37
N PHE A 19 -17.96 -3.12 25.75
CA PHE A 19 -17.91 -2.86 24.31
C PHE A 19 -16.68 -2.03 23.91
N LYS A 20 -16.31 -1.03 24.71
CA LYS A 20 -15.08 -0.25 24.48
C LYS A 20 -13.83 -1.12 24.55
N GLU A 21 -13.71 -1.99 25.55
CA GLU A 21 -12.60 -2.93 25.68
C GLU A 21 -12.49 -3.87 24.47
N ALA A 22 -13.62 -4.41 23.99
CA ALA A 22 -13.66 -5.22 22.77
C ALA A 22 -13.23 -4.43 21.52
N VAL A 23 -13.61 -3.15 21.41
CA VAL A 23 -13.16 -2.25 20.34
C VAL A 23 -11.66 -2.02 20.44
N ASP A 24 -11.13 -1.65 21.61
CA ASP A 24 -9.71 -1.32 21.82
C ASP A 24 -8.80 -2.53 21.56
N ALA A 25 -9.21 -3.73 21.97
CA ALA A 25 -8.47 -4.98 21.73
C ALA A 25 -8.31 -5.32 20.23
N ILE A 26 -9.34 -5.00 19.43
CA ILE A 26 -9.43 -5.31 18.00
C ILE A 26 -8.88 -4.18 17.12
N CYS A 27 -9.09 -2.93 17.51
CA CYS A 27 -8.76 -1.74 16.72
C CYS A 27 -7.39 -1.18 17.13
N ARG A 28 -6.34 -1.99 16.99
CA ARG A 28 -4.95 -1.57 17.23
C ARG A 28 -4.53 -0.48 16.23
N PRO A 29 -3.69 0.51 16.63
CA PRO A 29 -3.09 1.46 15.70
C PRO A 29 -2.33 0.75 14.57
N ARG A 30 -2.50 1.22 13.33
CA ARG A 30 -1.72 0.80 12.16
C ARG A 30 -0.33 1.42 12.16
N PHE A 31 -0.21 2.64 12.68
CA PHE A 31 1.04 3.38 12.79
C PHE A 31 1.37 3.60 14.28
N PRO A 32 1.87 2.56 15.00
CA PRO A 32 2.01 2.57 16.46
C PRO A 32 3.12 3.49 16.99
N ASN A 33 3.94 4.09 16.12
CA ASN A 33 4.96 5.06 16.50
C ASN A 33 4.44 6.47 16.14
N PRO A 34 3.68 7.14 17.02
CA PRO A 34 3.38 8.55 16.81
C PRO A 34 4.69 9.33 16.87
N VAL A 35 4.97 10.07 15.79
CA VAL A 35 6.23 10.81 15.66
C VAL A 35 6.31 12.02 16.60
N SER A 36 5.20 12.37 17.26
CA SER A 36 5.16 13.25 18.43
C SER A 36 4.05 12.83 19.41
N ALA A 37 4.32 13.00 20.71
CA ALA A 37 3.32 12.82 21.78
C ALA A 37 2.28 13.96 21.85
N LYS A 38 2.61 15.16 21.36
CA LYS A 38 1.69 16.32 21.33
C LYS A 38 0.81 16.32 20.08
N ALA A 39 1.33 15.82 18.96
CA ALA A 39 0.67 15.92 17.66
C ALA A 39 -0.40 14.83 17.46
N LYS A 40 -1.58 15.03 18.06
CA LYS A 40 -2.72 14.12 17.91
C LYS A 40 -3.17 14.04 16.43
N ASN A 41 -3.39 12.82 15.94
CA ASN A 41 -4.03 12.56 14.64
C ASN A 41 -5.38 13.26 14.54
N ARG A 42 -5.74 13.72 13.34
CA ARG A 42 -7.03 14.36 13.07
C ARG A 42 -8.20 13.43 13.49
N PRO A 43 -9.23 13.95 14.18
CA PRO A 43 -10.46 13.21 14.43
C PRO A 43 -11.12 12.78 13.12
N ALA A 44 -11.50 11.50 13.04
CA ALA A 44 -12.05 10.90 11.82
C ALA A 44 -13.45 10.31 12.09
N PRO A 45 -14.34 10.30 11.09
CA PRO A 45 -15.60 9.58 11.19
C PRO A 45 -15.40 8.08 11.03
N VAL A 46 -16.21 7.29 11.74
CA VAL A 46 -16.23 5.83 11.65
C VAL A 46 -17.52 5.39 10.95
N ALA A 47 -17.40 4.51 9.96
CA ALA A 47 -18.55 3.99 9.23
C ALA A 47 -19.12 2.74 9.91
N LEU A 48 -20.44 2.60 9.95
CA LEU A 48 -21.14 1.40 10.43
C LEU A 48 -21.99 0.83 9.30
N ALA A 49 -21.88 -0.47 9.04
CA ALA A 49 -22.82 -1.17 8.16
C ALA A 49 -24.06 -1.55 8.96
N ILE A 50 -25.18 -0.87 8.70
CA ILE A 50 -26.45 -1.13 9.40
C ILE A 50 -27.42 -1.77 8.43
N SER A 51 -27.90 -2.99 8.73
CA SER A 51 -28.96 -3.63 7.94
C SER A 51 -30.36 -3.25 8.44
N GLY A 52 -30.49 -2.93 9.73
CA GLY A 52 -31.78 -2.80 10.43
C GLY A 52 -32.09 -3.98 11.34
N GLY A 53 -31.38 -5.11 11.16
CA GLY A 53 -31.45 -6.28 12.04
C GLY A 53 -30.89 -6.01 13.44
N VAL A 54 -31.34 -6.81 14.41
CA VAL A 54 -31.04 -6.64 15.85
C VAL A 54 -29.55 -6.48 16.15
N ASP A 55 -28.69 -7.24 15.48
CA ASP A 55 -27.23 -7.22 15.70
C ASP A 55 -26.63 -5.87 15.29
N SER A 56 -27.09 -5.33 14.16
CA SER A 56 -26.66 -4.03 13.65
C SER A 56 -27.23 -2.85 14.45
N MET A 57 -28.45 -2.99 14.97
CA MET A 57 -29.05 -1.99 15.85
C MET A 57 -28.40 -1.97 17.24
N ALA A 58 -28.01 -3.12 17.77
CA ALA A 58 -27.19 -3.22 18.99
C ALA A 58 -25.83 -2.53 18.79
N LEU A 59 -25.14 -2.79 17.67
CA LEU A 59 -23.89 -2.10 17.32
C LEU A 59 -24.07 -0.57 17.27
N ALA A 60 -25.11 -0.08 16.61
CA ALA A 60 -25.38 1.35 16.49
C ALA A 60 -25.63 2.00 17.86
N TYR A 61 -26.43 1.34 18.70
CA TYR A 61 -26.71 1.79 20.06
C TYR A 61 -25.43 1.86 20.92
N LEU A 62 -24.65 0.79 20.95
CA LEU A 62 -23.40 0.71 21.73
C LEU A 62 -22.39 1.76 21.28
N CYS A 63 -22.23 1.98 19.96
CA CYS A 63 -21.36 3.03 19.43
C CYS A 63 -21.83 4.44 19.86
N ASN A 64 -23.14 4.71 19.79
CA ASN A 64 -23.70 6.00 20.23
C ASN A 64 -23.44 6.25 21.73
N GLN A 65 -23.68 5.27 22.60
CA GLN A 65 -23.46 5.46 24.04
C GLN A 65 -21.96 5.58 24.38
N THR A 66 -21.11 4.78 23.75
CA THR A 66 -19.65 4.82 23.98
C THR A 66 -19.07 6.18 23.60
N LEU A 67 -19.44 6.73 22.43
CA LEU A 67 -18.96 8.07 22.04
C LEU A 67 -19.53 9.18 22.91
N ARG A 68 -20.75 9.04 23.44
CA ARG A 68 -21.30 10.01 24.40
C ARG A 68 -20.57 9.97 25.75
N GLN A 69 -20.27 8.78 26.26
CA GLN A 69 -19.62 8.59 27.56
C GLN A 69 -18.13 8.99 27.54
N TYR A 70 -17.40 8.66 26.47
CA TYR A 70 -15.94 8.84 26.39
C TYR A 70 -15.51 10.03 25.50
N ARG A 71 -16.40 11.01 25.28
CA ARG A 71 -16.08 12.19 24.44
C ARG A 71 -15.08 13.15 25.09
N SER A 72 -15.18 13.30 26.42
CA SER A 72 -14.45 14.30 27.21
C SER A 72 -13.14 13.76 27.81
N PHE A 73 -12.96 12.44 27.92
CA PHE A 73 -11.80 11.82 28.57
C PHE A 73 -10.81 11.27 27.53
N ASP A 74 -9.83 12.09 27.15
CA ASP A 74 -8.80 11.89 26.10
C ASP A 74 -9.29 11.49 24.67
N GLY A 75 -10.60 11.31 24.52
CA GLY A 75 -11.31 10.96 23.30
C GLY A 75 -11.28 9.46 23.03
N TRP A 76 -12.46 8.85 22.84
CA TRP A 76 -12.53 7.48 22.31
C TRP A 76 -11.89 7.42 20.92
N ARG A 77 -11.01 6.43 20.72
CA ARG A 77 -10.25 6.20 19.49
C ARG A 77 -10.66 4.88 18.84
N VAL A 78 -10.52 4.83 17.52
CA VAL A 78 -10.66 3.60 16.73
C VAL A 78 -9.43 3.50 15.84
N ALA A 79 -8.54 2.56 16.18
CA ALA A 79 -7.18 2.49 15.63
C ALA A 79 -6.41 3.81 15.85
N ASP A 80 -5.98 4.46 14.78
CA ASP A 80 -5.08 5.62 14.84
C ASP A 80 -5.79 6.93 15.22
N ASN A 81 -7.12 7.01 15.08
CA ASN A 81 -7.87 8.26 15.06
C ASN A 81 -8.85 8.39 16.24
N PRO A 82 -8.96 9.58 16.87
CA PRO A 82 -10.12 9.95 17.69
C PRO A 82 -11.40 9.91 16.85
N VAL A 83 -12.51 9.46 17.42
CA VAL A 83 -13.81 9.41 16.73
C VAL A 83 -14.50 10.77 16.81
N ASP A 84 -14.81 11.40 15.66
CA ASP A 84 -15.63 12.63 15.62
C ASP A 84 -17.14 12.31 15.61
N TYR A 85 -17.57 11.43 14.69
CA TYR A 85 -18.98 11.01 14.55
C TYR A 85 -19.10 9.69 13.78
N PHE A 86 -20.32 9.14 13.74
CA PHE A 86 -20.65 7.93 12.99
C PHE A 86 -21.37 8.21 11.67
N ILE A 87 -21.02 7.40 10.67
CA ILE A 87 -21.68 7.33 9.37
C ILE A 87 -22.41 5.98 9.29
N ALA A 88 -23.74 5.98 9.34
CA ALA A 88 -24.50 4.79 9.02
C ALA A 88 -24.62 4.62 7.49
N VAL A 89 -24.17 3.48 6.98
CA VAL A 89 -24.40 3.08 5.60
C VAL A 89 -25.35 1.90 5.56
N THR A 90 -26.61 2.20 5.30
CA THR A 90 -27.68 1.22 5.11
C THR A 90 -27.79 0.88 3.62
N ILE A 91 -27.85 -0.40 3.26
CA ILE A 91 -27.90 -0.81 1.85
C ILE A 91 -29.25 -1.44 1.49
N ASP A 92 -29.97 -0.79 0.58
CA ASP A 92 -31.06 -1.39 -0.18
C ASP A 92 -30.47 -2.36 -1.20
N HIS A 93 -30.72 -3.65 -0.96
CA HIS A 93 -30.30 -4.76 -1.80
C HIS A 93 -31.27 -5.08 -2.93
N GLY A 94 -32.49 -4.53 -2.93
CA GLY A 94 -33.46 -4.61 -4.03
C GLY A 94 -33.99 -6.02 -4.40
N TYR A 95 -33.76 -7.04 -3.56
CA TYR A 95 -34.17 -8.43 -3.83
C TYR A 95 -35.68 -8.63 -3.63
N ARG A 96 -36.20 -8.21 -2.46
CA ARG A 96 -37.62 -8.25 -2.11
C ARG A 96 -38.26 -6.87 -2.15
N GLU A 97 -39.59 -6.84 -2.20
CA GLU A 97 -40.37 -5.62 -2.02
C GLU A 97 -40.24 -5.10 -0.59
N GLY A 98 -40.45 -3.80 -0.40
CA GLY A 98 -40.26 -3.15 0.91
C GLY A 98 -38.80 -2.93 1.34
N SER A 99 -37.80 -3.59 0.74
CA SER A 99 -36.37 -3.43 1.08
C SER A 99 -35.89 -1.97 1.10
N ALA A 100 -36.27 -1.16 0.10
CA ALA A 100 -36.00 0.28 0.05
C ALA A 100 -36.68 1.07 1.19
N GLN A 101 -37.91 0.69 1.58
CA GLN A 101 -38.71 1.36 2.61
C GLN A 101 -38.14 1.05 4.00
N GLU A 102 -37.70 -0.18 4.22
CA GLU A 102 -36.98 -0.61 5.42
C GLU A 102 -35.65 0.14 5.56
N ALA A 103 -34.83 0.19 4.50
CA ALA A 103 -33.59 0.95 4.50
C ALA A 103 -33.80 2.45 4.82
N ALA A 104 -34.90 3.04 4.34
CA ALA A 104 -35.30 4.40 4.68
C ALA A 104 -35.73 4.55 6.15
N ARG A 105 -36.53 3.61 6.70
CA ARG A 105 -36.95 3.61 8.12
C ARG A 105 -35.77 3.45 9.07
N VAL A 106 -34.84 2.53 8.77
CA VAL A 106 -33.57 2.35 9.50
C VAL A 106 -32.76 3.64 9.50
N SER A 107 -32.62 4.29 8.34
CA SER A 107 -31.90 5.56 8.24
C SER A 107 -32.56 6.67 9.05
N ALA A 108 -33.90 6.76 9.04
CA ALA A 108 -34.66 7.73 9.83
C ALA A 108 -34.55 7.49 11.35
N LEU A 109 -34.46 6.23 11.79
CA LEU A 109 -34.22 5.87 13.19
C LEU A 109 -32.83 6.31 13.64
N LEU A 110 -31.79 6.05 12.84
CA LEU A 110 -30.40 6.36 13.20
C LEU A 110 -30.11 7.86 13.28
N ARG A 111 -30.82 8.69 12.49
CA ARG A 111 -30.74 10.17 12.61
C ARG A 111 -31.19 10.72 13.97
N LYS A 112 -31.90 9.93 14.78
CA LYS A 112 -32.29 10.31 16.15
C LYS A 112 -31.11 10.21 17.14
N TYR A 113 -30.04 9.51 16.79
CA TYR A 113 -28.84 9.42 17.63
C TYR A 113 -27.90 10.60 17.35
N PRO A 114 -27.54 11.42 18.35
CA PRO A 114 -26.78 12.66 18.15
C PRO A 114 -25.34 12.43 17.65
N THR A 115 -24.83 11.21 17.77
CA THR A 115 -23.51 10.80 17.26
C THR A 115 -23.51 10.43 15.78
N PHE A 116 -24.68 10.21 15.17
CA PHE A 116 -24.83 9.84 13.76
C PHE A 116 -25.16 11.08 12.91
N ARG A 117 -24.13 11.83 12.50
CA ARG A 117 -24.34 13.00 11.61
C ARG A 117 -24.80 12.60 10.19
N ILE A 118 -24.54 11.36 9.77
CA ILE A 118 -24.84 10.88 8.41
C ILE A 118 -25.50 9.51 8.50
N ALA A 119 -26.72 9.42 7.98
CA ALA A 119 -27.46 8.17 7.80
C ALA A 119 -28.30 8.27 6.52
N GLU A 120 -27.83 7.65 5.45
CA GLU A 120 -28.43 7.67 4.11
C GLU A 120 -28.53 6.25 3.55
N PRO A 121 -29.69 5.82 3.04
CA PRO A 121 -29.78 4.56 2.33
C PRO A 121 -29.02 4.64 1.00
N SER A 122 -28.34 3.57 0.63
CA SER A 122 -27.66 3.42 -0.67
C SER A 122 -28.17 2.17 -1.36
N ARG A 123 -28.47 2.24 -2.67
CA ARG A 123 -29.05 1.13 -3.42
C ARG A 123 -28.03 0.44 -4.32
N ILE A 124 -28.07 -0.89 -4.40
CA ILE A 124 -27.28 -1.65 -5.38
C ILE A 124 -27.85 -1.38 -6.79
N GLN A 125 -26.99 -0.94 -7.71
CA GLN A 125 -27.39 -0.56 -9.07
C GLN A 125 -27.43 -1.78 -10.02
N TRP A 126 -28.31 -2.75 -9.74
CA TRP A 126 -28.45 -4.00 -10.52
C TRP A 126 -28.56 -3.77 -12.02
N ARG A 127 -29.36 -2.79 -12.47
CA ARG A 127 -29.51 -2.42 -13.89
C ARG A 127 -28.19 -2.08 -14.60
N LYS A 128 -27.20 -1.55 -13.87
CA LYS A 128 -25.86 -1.24 -14.41
C LYS A 128 -24.96 -2.48 -14.46
N LEU A 129 -25.13 -3.40 -13.51
CA LEU A 129 -24.33 -4.63 -13.37
C LEU A 129 -24.77 -5.73 -14.35
N LEU A 130 -26.08 -5.86 -14.56
CA LEU A 130 -26.71 -6.86 -15.43
C LEU A 130 -26.86 -6.37 -16.89
N ARG A 131 -26.28 -5.22 -17.22
CA ARG A 131 -26.33 -4.61 -18.55
C ARG A 131 -25.53 -5.44 -19.57
N LYS A 132 -26.18 -5.92 -20.63
CA LYS A 132 -25.52 -6.54 -21.79
C LYS A 132 -25.05 -5.46 -22.78
N PRO A 133 -24.03 -5.70 -23.63
CA PRO A 133 -23.68 -4.78 -24.70
C PRO A 133 -24.91 -4.46 -25.58
N GLY A 134 -25.17 -3.18 -25.83
CA GLY A 134 -26.32 -2.71 -26.61
C GLY A 134 -27.69 -2.71 -25.90
N HIS A 135 -27.83 -3.32 -24.71
CA HIS A 135 -29.13 -3.44 -24.02
C HIS A 135 -29.06 -3.02 -22.55
N PHE A 136 -29.92 -2.08 -22.14
CA PHE A 136 -30.03 -1.60 -20.76
C PHE A 136 -31.35 -2.04 -20.13
N PRO A 137 -31.34 -2.97 -19.15
CA PRO A 137 -32.56 -3.60 -18.69
C PRO A 137 -33.49 -2.63 -17.96
N SER A 138 -34.80 -2.91 -18.03
CA SER A 138 -35.82 -2.23 -17.23
C SER A 138 -35.67 -2.57 -15.74
N ALA A 139 -36.45 -1.90 -14.88
CA ALA A 139 -36.42 -2.18 -13.43
C ALA A 139 -37.04 -3.54 -13.08
N LYS A 140 -37.94 -4.06 -13.93
CA LYS A 140 -38.59 -5.37 -13.77
C LYS A 140 -37.67 -6.50 -14.25
N GLU A 141 -37.16 -6.40 -15.48
CA GLU A 141 -36.19 -7.35 -16.04
C GLU A 141 -34.96 -7.54 -15.13
N ALA A 142 -34.38 -6.44 -14.66
CA ALA A 142 -33.20 -6.51 -13.78
C ALA A 142 -33.47 -7.15 -12.41
N ARG A 143 -34.74 -7.36 -12.05
CA ARG A 143 -35.15 -8.08 -10.83
C ARG A 143 -35.50 -9.54 -11.12
N GLU A 144 -36.13 -9.84 -12.25
CA GLU A 144 -36.31 -11.23 -12.72
C GLU A 144 -34.94 -11.91 -12.88
N MET A 145 -34.03 -11.26 -13.61
CA MET A 145 -32.62 -11.66 -13.72
C MET A 145 -31.88 -11.73 -12.37
N LEU A 146 -32.36 -11.06 -11.31
CA LEU A 146 -31.74 -11.10 -9.98
C LEU A 146 -32.07 -12.39 -9.24
N HIS A 147 -33.28 -12.92 -9.42
CA HIS A 147 -33.73 -14.18 -8.83
C HIS A 147 -33.09 -15.40 -9.53
N GLU A 148 -32.72 -15.26 -10.80
CA GLU A 148 -32.02 -16.30 -11.58
C GLU A 148 -30.51 -16.40 -11.31
N LEU A 149 -29.91 -15.49 -10.53
CA LEU A 149 -28.46 -15.46 -10.29
C LEU A 149 -28.01 -16.55 -9.29
N PRO A 150 -27.27 -17.59 -9.72
CA PRO A 150 -26.86 -18.69 -8.85
C PRO A 150 -25.85 -18.28 -7.77
N ASN A 151 -25.20 -17.13 -7.93
CA ASN A 151 -24.19 -16.59 -7.01
C ASN A 151 -24.61 -15.25 -6.38
N PHE A 152 -25.92 -14.96 -6.30
CA PHE A 152 -26.48 -13.69 -5.81
C PHE A 152 -25.81 -13.18 -4.52
N GLU A 153 -25.64 -14.01 -3.47
CA GLU A 153 -25.03 -13.55 -2.21
C GLU A 153 -23.60 -13.02 -2.40
N THR A 154 -22.81 -13.67 -3.26
CA THR A 154 -21.41 -13.28 -3.53
C THR A 154 -21.37 -11.95 -4.26
N VAL A 155 -22.20 -11.77 -5.29
CA VAL A 155 -22.28 -10.52 -6.05
C VAL A 155 -22.82 -9.39 -5.17
N ALA A 156 -23.89 -9.63 -4.41
CA ALA A 156 -24.45 -8.67 -3.45
C ALA A 156 -23.46 -8.30 -2.35
N ARG A 157 -22.65 -9.25 -1.87
CA ARG A 157 -21.56 -8.99 -0.91
C ARG A 157 -20.48 -8.08 -1.49
N GLU A 158 -20.01 -8.37 -2.69
CA GLU A 158 -19.04 -7.52 -3.40
C GLU A 158 -19.59 -6.09 -3.60
N GLN A 159 -20.81 -5.96 -4.12
CA GLN A 159 -21.42 -4.66 -4.35
C GLN A 159 -21.66 -3.87 -3.06
N ARG A 160 -22.00 -4.54 -1.95
CA ARG A 160 -22.07 -3.90 -0.63
C ARG A 160 -20.73 -3.28 -0.23
N PHE A 161 -19.61 -4.00 -0.35
CA PHE A 161 -18.29 -3.45 -0.03
C PHE A 161 -17.86 -2.31 -0.97
N GLN A 162 -18.15 -2.41 -2.27
CA GLN A 162 -17.89 -1.30 -3.20
C GLN A 162 -18.69 -0.03 -2.85
N ILE A 163 -19.95 -0.16 -2.41
CA ILE A 163 -20.75 0.96 -1.92
C ILE A 163 -20.19 1.51 -0.61
N PHE A 164 -19.83 0.64 0.35
CA PHE A 164 -19.22 1.06 1.62
C PHE A 164 -17.94 1.86 1.40
N ALA A 165 -16.99 1.36 0.61
CA ALA A 165 -15.74 2.05 0.30
C ALA A 165 -15.96 3.44 -0.32
N ARG A 166 -16.85 3.56 -1.32
CA ARG A 166 -17.16 4.87 -1.93
C ARG A 166 -17.80 5.86 -0.93
N ARG A 167 -18.74 5.39 -0.10
CA ARG A 167 -19.37 6.23 0.94
C ARG A 167 -18.37 6.65 2.01
N MET A 168 -17.47 5.77 2.41
CA MET A 168 -16.37 6.07 3.32
C MET A 168 -15.43 7.12 2.75
N GLN A 169 -14.96 6.92 1.51
CA GLN A 169 -14.09 7.85 0.80
C GLN A 169 -14.67 9.27 0.71
N ILE A 170 -15.92 9.41 0.26
CA ILE A 170 -16.62 10.71 0.13
C ILE A 170 -16.64 11.49 1.44
N ARG A 171 -16.65 10.79 2.59
CA ARG A 171 -16.78 11.38 3.92
C ARG A 171 -15.48 11.35 4.73
N GLY A 172 -14.36 10.92 4.14
CA GLY A 172 -13.06 10.83 4.82
C GLY A 172 -12.98 9.76 5.93
N ALA A 173 -13.79 8.70 5.85
CA ALA A 173 -13.75 7.58 6.79
C ALA A 173 -12.81 6.48 6.32
N VAL A 174 -12.09 5.87 7.27
CA VAL A 174 -11.10 4.79 7.03
C VAL A 174 -11.36 3.53 7.85
N SER A 175 -12.19 3.63 8.88
CA SER A 175 -12.54 2.53 9.76
C SER A 175 -14.02 2.21 9.60
N MET A 176 -14.33 0.94 9.36
CA MET A 176 -15.71 0.45 9.28
C MET A 176 -15.99 -0.64 10.32
N PHE A 177 -17.10 -0.51 11.05
CA PHE A 177 -17.61 -1.55 11.92
C PHE A 177 -18.69 -2.38 11.22
N LEU A 178 -18.59 -3.71 11.32
CA LEU A 178 -19.63 -4.66 10.94
C LEU A 178 -20.13 -5.40 12.18
N ALA A 179 -21.44 -5.59 12.27
CA ALA A 179 -22.09 -6.28 13.39
C ALA A 179 -21.98 -7.82 13.35
N HIS A 180 -20.83 -8.34 12.92
CA HIS A 180 -20.60 -9.79 12.96
C HIS A 180 -20.35 -10.24 14.40
N HIS A 181 -21.01 -11.32 14.81
CA HIS A 181 -21.06 -11.78 16.20
C HIS A 181 -20.55 -13.22 16.41
N GLU A 182 -20.61 -13.74 17.63
CA GLU A 182 -20.07 -15.07 17.98
C GLU A 182 -20.75 -16.21 17.21
N ASP A 183 -22.07 -16.15 17.03
CA ASP A 183 -22.82 -17.17 16.29
C ASP A 183 -22.45 -17.13 14.79
N ASP A 184 -22.13 -15.95 14.23
CA ASP A 184 -21.62 -15.85 12.87
C ASP A 184 -20.28 -16.58 12.69
N GLN A 185 -19.43 -16.58 13.72
CA GLN A 185 -18.19 -17.37 13.73
C GLN A 185 -18.50 -18.86 13.68
N TYR A 186 -19.39 -19.30 14.55
CA TYR A 186 -19.79 -20.69 14.64
C TYR A 186 -20.35 -21.20 13.30
N GLU A 187 -21.32 -20.49 12.72
CA GLU A 187 -21.90 -20.79 11.41
C GLU A 187 -20.84 -20.83 10.30
N THR A 188 -19.94 -19.83 10.27
CA THR A 188 -18.88 -19.73 9.26
C THR A 188 -17.87 -20.87 9.36
N VAL A 189 -17.48 -21.25 10.58
CA VAL A 189 -16.49 -22.33 10.80
C VAL A 189 -17.13 -23.69 10.48
N LEU A 190 -18.37 -23.93 10.89
CA LEU A 190 -19.09 -25.18 10.60
C LEU A 190 -19.35 -25.35 9.09
N MET A 191 -19.81 -24.30 8.40
CA MET A 191 -19.97 -24.30 6.94
C MET A 191 -18.63 -24.58 6.20
N ARG A 192 -17.51 -24.02 6.69
CA ARG A 192 -16.19 -24.30 6.11
C ARG A 192 -15.67 -25.70 6.43
N LEU A 193 -16.03 -26.26 7.58
CA LEU A 193 -15.71 -27.64 7.94
C LEU A 193 -16.42 -28.64 7.00
N LEU A 194 -17.68 -28.35 6.64
CA LEU A 194 -18.47 -29.14 5.69
C LEU A 194 -17.95 -29.03 4.25
N ASN A 195 -17.69 -27.81 3.76
CA ASN A 195 -17.33 -27.60 2.36
C ASN A 195 -15.85 -27.92 2.06
N TYR A 196 -14.90 -27.34 2.80
CA TYR A 196 -13.46 -27.49 2.56
C TYR A 196 -12.63 -27.31 3.85
N PRO A 197 -12.44 -28.37 4.65
CA PRO A 197 -11.75 -28.29 5.93
C PRO A 197 -10.27 -27.95 5.73
N SER A 198 -9.90 -26.71 6.03
CA SER A 198 -8.50 -26.23 5.99
C SER A 198 -8.16 -25.47 7.27
N PRO A 199 -6.93 -25.57 7.81
CA PRO A 199 -6.56 -24.86 9.05
C PRO A 199 -6.75 -23.34 8.97
N ARG A 200 -6.63 -22.75 7.77
CA ARG A 200 -6.93 -21.33 7.51
C ARG A 200 -8.43 -21.05 7.46
N GLY A 201 -9.22 -21.89 6.81
CA GLY A 201 -10.67 -21.77 6.79
C GLY A 201 -11.28 -21.86 8.19
N LEU A 202 -10.74 -22.74 9.03
CA LEU A 202 -11.22 -22.97 10.40
C LEU A 202 -10.90 -21.80 11.37
N MET A 203 -10.08 -20.82 11.01
CA MET A 203 -9.89 -19.59 11.81
C MET A 203 -11.14 -18.67 11.86
N GLY A 204 -12.16 -18.99 11.07
CA GLY A 204 -13.41 -18.24 10.98
C GLY A 204 -13.27 -16.87 10.33
N ILE A 205 -14.06 -15.92 10.80
CA ILE A 205 -14.04 -14.51 10.37
C ILE A 205 -12.92 -13.78 11.13
N PRO A 206 -12.02 -13.01 10.48
CA PRO A 206 -11.01 -12.23 11.19
C PRO A 206 -11.64 -11.02 11.91
N PRO A 207 -11.20 -10.66 13.14
CA PRO A 207 -11.76 -9.52 13.88
C PRO A 207 -11.45 -8.18 13.21
N ALA A 208 -10.26 -8.02 12.63
CA ALA A 208 -9.84 -6.86 11.85
C ALA A 208 -9.22 -7.28 10.50
N GLY A 209 -9.21 -6.39 9.51
CA GLY A 209 -8.49 -6.58 8.23
C GLY A 209 -8.85 -5.55 7.17
N ASP A 210 -8.10 -5.52 6.06
CA ASP A 210 -8.43 -4.67 4.90
C ASP A 210 -9.85 -4.99 4.38
N MET A 211 -10.55 -3.98 3.86
CA MET A 211 -11.85 -4.17 3.22
C MET A 211 -11.72 -4.99 1.91
N PRO A 212 -12.53 -6.05 1.72
CA PRO A 212 -12.45 -6.92 0.54
C PRO A 212 -13.28 -6.39 -0.64
N HIS A 213 -13.00 -6.87 -1.86
CA HIS A 213 -13.74 -6.55 -3.11
C HIS A 213 -13.71 -5.07 -3.53
N ILE A 214 -12.69 -4.32 -3.09
CA ILE A 214 -12.56 -2.88 -3.36
C ILE A 214 -11.21 -2.53 -4.02
N ASP A 215 -10.54 -3.53 -4.60
CA ASP A 215 -9.22 -3.45 -5.22
C ASP A 215 -9.08 -2.44 -6.37
N SER A 216 -10.22 -1.91 -6.86
CA SER A 216 -10.34 -0.92 -7.92
C SER A 216 -10.64 0.50 -7.42
N ILE A 217 -10.82 0.70 -6.11
CA ILE A 217 -11.17 1.99 -5.51
C ILE A 217 -9.93 2.60 -4.87
N PHE A 218 -9.29 3.51 -5.60
CA PHE A 218 -8.23 4.37 -5.06
C PHE A 218 -8.74 5.13 -3.83
N GLY A 219 -7.87 5.44 -2.86
CA GLY A 219 -8.21 6.04 -1.58
C GLY A 219 -8.88 5.09 -0.57
N SER A 220 -9.50 4.00 -1.02
CA SER A 220 -10.13 3.01 -0.14
C SER A 220 -9.39 1.68 -0.06
N HIS A 221 -8.49 1.35 -0.99
CA HIS A 221 -7.69 0.14 -0.90
C HIS A 221 -6.23 0.43 -1.26
N ALA A 222 -5.29 0.18 -0.35
CA ALA A 222 -3.85 0.28 -0.63
C ALA A 222 -3.43 1.61 -1.31
N SER A 223 -4.06 2.72 -0.89
CA SER A 223 -3.96 4.06 -1.49
C SER A 223 -4.58 5.14 -0.60
N GLY A 224 -4.31 6.40 -0.94
CA GLY A 224 -4.83 7.60 -0.28
C GLY A 224 -3.93 8.16 0.81
N PHE A 225 -2.79 7.51 1.09
CA PHE A 225 -1.90 7.92 2.17
C PHE A 225 -1.03 9.11 1.79
N ILE A 226 -0.55 9.14 0.54
CA ILE A 226 0.27 10.25 0.04
C ILE A 226 -0.55 11.54 -0.02
N ASP A 227 -1.79 11.49 -0.53
CA ASP A 227 -2.68 12.67 -0.52
C ASP A 227 -3.06 13.11 0.90
N ASP A 228 -3.12 12.17 1.86
CA ASP A 228 -3.31 12.49 3.28
C ASP A 228 -2.09 13.22 3.86
N GLN A 229 -0.86 12.74 3.62
CA GLN A 229 0.37 13.42 4.10
C GLN A 229 0.56 14.82 3.48
N LEU A 230 0.08 15.03 2.25
CA LEU A 230 0.08 16.34 1.57
C LEU A 230 -1.04 17.29 2.05
N SER A 231 -1.94 16.83 2.92
CA SER A 231 -2.96 17.66 3.57
C SER A 231 -2.34 18.56 4.64
N SER A 232 -2.86 19.78 4.81
CA SER A 232 -2.51 20.63 5.96
C SER A 232 -2.92 20.03 7.30
N ASN A 233 -3.90 19.11 7.30
CA ASN A 233 -4.34 18.36 8.47
C ASN A 233 -4.52 16.87 8.12
N PRO A 234 -3.42 16.07 8.17
CA PRO A 234 -3.44 14.66 7.82
C PRO A 234 -4.20 13.82 8.86
N MET A 235 -4.79 12.73 8.41
CA MET A 235 -5.42 11.70 9.22
C MET A 235 -4.40 10.86 9.99
N TYR A 236 -3.23 10.60 9.40
CA TYR A 236 -2.08 10.00 10.07
C TYR A 236 -0.92 10.96 10.00
N ARG A 237 -0.40 11.45 11.13
CA ARG A 237 0.75 12.35 11.12
C ARG A 237 2.06 11.55 11.26
N MET A 238 2.81 11.40 10.16
CA MET A 238 4.14 10.78 10.18
C MET A 238 5.30 11.77 10.37
N THR A 239 5.04 13.06 10.48
CA THR A 239 6.08 14.10 10.64
C THR A 239 5.87 14.92 11.91
N MET A 240 6.96 15.22 12.62
CA MET A 240 6.97 16.15 13.76
C MET A 240 6.48 17.53 13.31
N LEU A 241 5.83 18.27 14.21
CA LEU A 241 5.43 19.65 13.92
C LEU A 241 6.67 20.53 13.76
N SER A 242 6.58 21.60 12.96
CA SER A 242 7.72 22.49 12.67
C SER A 242 8.32 23.12 13.95
N ASN A 243 7.47 23.48 14.91
CA ASN A 243 7.88 23.99 16.22
C ASN A 243 8.53 22.92 17.13
N GLU A 244 8.16 21.64 16.98
CA GLU A 244 8.82 20.53 17.69
C GLU A 244 10.19 20.23 17.08
N ARG A 245 10.28 20.23 15.75
CA ARG A 245 11.58 20.14 15.04
C ARG A 245 12.50 21.31 15.42
N ALA A 246 11.96 22.52 15.57
CA ALA A 246 12.70 23.67 16.07
C ALA A 246 13.19 23.43 17.51
N GLY A 247 12.30 23.09 18.44
CA GLY A 247 12.68 22.83 19.84
C GLY A 247 13.71 21.69 20.00
N ILE A 248 13.64 20.63 19.20
CA ILE A 248 14.67 19.56 19.18
C ILE A 248 15.98 20.08 18.62
N ARG A 249 15.95 20.88 17.54
CA ARG A 249 17.16 21.50 16.97
C ARG A 249 17.81 22.45 17.98
N ASP A 250 17.03 23.23 18.71
CA ASP A 250 17.54 24.19 19.68
C ASP A 250 18.07 23.49 20.95
N ALA A 251 17.45 22.37 21.36
CA ALA A 251 17.99 21.49 22.39
C ALA A 251 19.33 20.85 21.97
N LEU A 252 19.40 20.29 20.75
CA LEU A 252 20.65 19.73 20.20
C LEU A 252 21.75 20.80 20.09
N LYS A 253 21.42 22.02 19.64
CA LYS A 253 22.36 23.16 19.66
C LYS A 253 22.84 23.50 21.07
N SER A 254 21.97 23.44 22.07
CA SER A 254 22.32 23.69 23.47
C SER A 254 23.21 22.60 24.07
N GLU A 255 23.05 21.33 23.67
CA GLU A 255 23.92 20.21 24.08
C GLU A 255 25.27 20.24 23.34
N MET A 256 25.28 20.62 22.06
CA MET A 256 26.49 20.73 21.23
C MET A 256 27.23 22.08 21.40
N ALA A 257 26.75 22.95 22.28
CA ALA A 257 27.22 24.34 22.44
C ALA A 257 28.72 24.47 22.79
N LEU A 258 29.36 23.42 23.31
CA LEU A 258 30.80 23.41 23.60
C LEU A 258 31.70 23.36 22.36
N ASN A 259 31.17 22.95 21.19
CA ASN A 259 31.95 22.81 19.95
C ASN A 259 31.23 23.36 18.71
N TRP A 260 30.13 24.11 18.87
CA TRP A 260 29.32 24.58 17.73
C TRP A 260 30.05 25.57 16.82
N GLU A 261 30.92 26.44 17.35
CA GLU A 261 31.73 27.35 16.53
C GLU A 261 32.76 26.62 15.67
N GLU A 262 33.37 25.56 16.21
CA GLU A 262 34.34 24.73 15.48
C GLU A 262 33.63 23.87 14.40
N LEU A 263 32.43 23.39 14.72
CA LEU A 263 31.55 22.71 13.77
C LEU A 263 31.06 23.67 12.67
N GLU A 264 30.71 24.92 12.99
CA GLU A 264 30.39 25.96 11.98
C GLU A 264 31.59 26.33 11.11
N ARG A 265 32.81 26.19 11.64
CA ARG A 265 34.05 26.42 10.88
C ARG A 265 34.30 25.28 9.90
N GLU A 266 34.20 24.02 10.33
CA GLU A 266 34.25 22.86 9.42
C GLU A 266 33.10 22.87 8.39
N LEU A 267 31.89 23.29 8.81
CA LEU A 267 30.75 23.49 7.91
C LEU A 267 31.05 24.53 6.83
N ARG A 268 31.67 25.67 7.17
CA ARG A 268 32.03 26.74 6.22
C ARG A 268 33.18 26.35 5.30
N ASP A 269 34.22 25.74 5.85
CA ASP A 269 35.40 25.31 5.07
C ASP A 269 35.03 24.12 4.15
N GLY A 270 34.04 23.31 4.51
CA GLY A 270 33.39 22.33 3.62
C GLY A 270 32.37 22.92 2.62
N ALA A 271 31.81 24.11 2.88
CA ALA A 271 30.74 24.71 2.08
C ALA A 271 31.17 25.26 0.71
N SER A 272 32.46 25.21 0.35
CA SER A 272 32.89 25.45 -1.04
C SER A 272 32.51 24.34 -2.03
N GLY A 273 31.78 23.30 -1.59
CA GLY A 273 31.34 22.18 -2.44
C GLY A 273 29.96 21.59 -2.10
N ASP A 274 28.88 22.38 -2.28
CA ASP A 274 27.48 21.99 -2.56
C ASP A 274 26.92 20.71 -1.86
N SER A 275 27.35 20.45 -0.62
CA SER A 275 26.95 19.29 0.16
C SER A 275 26.80 19.68 1.63
N ASP A 276 25.60 19.45 2.17
CA ASP A 276 25.20 19.75 3.55
C ASP A 276 25.98 18.86 4.55
N PRO A 277 26.97 19.39 5.29
CA PRO A 277 27.91 18.53 6.03
C PRO A 277 27.37 17.97 7.35
N LEU A 278 26.16 18.36 7.76
CA LEU A 278 25.42 17.72 8.86
C LEU A 278 24.06 17.22 8.35
N GLY A 279 24.04 15.95 7.91
CA GLY A 279 22.86 15.21 7.44
C GLY A 279 21.76 14.94 8.48
N VAL A 280 21.51 15.89 9.38
CA VAL A 280 20.38 15.96 10.31
C VAL A 280 19.34 16.99 9.80
N ALA A 281 19.60 17.63 8.65
CA ALA A 281 18.65 18.46 7.94
C ALA A 281 17.48 17.63 7.37
N SER A 282 16.39 17.59 8.14
CA SER A 282 15.07 17.09 7.75
C SER A 282 14.95 15.61 7.37
N LEU A 283 14.48 14.83 8.34
CA LEU A 283 13.64 13.64 8.10
C LEU A 283 12.28 14.06 7.47
N ASP A 284 12.34 14.67 6.30
CA ASP A 284 11.20 14.82 5.40
C ASP A 284 11.04 13.50 4.64
N PHE A 285 10.25 12.63 5.26
CA PHE A 285 9.74 11.38 4.70
C PHE A 285 8.77 11.67 3.53
N THR A 286 9.31 12.22 2.45
CA THR A 286 8.70 12.32 1.13
C THR A 286 9.56 11.50 0.16
N PRO A 287 9.05 10.37 -0.37
CA PRO A 287 9.84 9.55 -1.30
C PRO A 287 10.16 10.31 -2.59
N GLY A 288 11.41 10.77 -2.72
CA GLY A 288 12.00 11.20 -3.99
C GLY A 288 12.53 12.64 -4.10
N ARG A 289 13.67 12.92 -3.46
CA ARG A 289 14.71 13.92 -3.82
C ARG A 289 15.89 13.77 -2.85
N ARG A 290 17.16 14.07 -3.18
CA ARG A 290 17.96 13.89 -4.42
C ARG A 290 19.43 14.12 -4.01
N LEU A 291 20.36 13.23 -4.36
CA LEU A 291 21.82 13.45 -4.34
C LEU A 291 22.44 12.60 -5.47
N GLY A 292 23.46 13.02 -6.23
CA GLY A 292 24.10 14.35 -6.30
C GLY A 292 24.41 14.75 -7.75
N MET A 293 25.18 15.82 -7.91
CA MET A 293 25.57 16.41 -9.19
C MET A 293 26.83 15.76 -9.80
N HIS A 294 27.25 16.25 -10.97
CA HIS A 294 28.45 15.86 -11.73
C HIS A 294 28.40 14.53 -12.53
N SER A 295 27.66 14.57 -13.64
CA SER A 295 28.07 13.88 -14.87
C SER A 295 27.71 14.74 -16.08
N ARG A 296 28.55 14.76 -17.13
CA ARG A 296 28.28 15.47 -18.40
C ARG A 296 27.27 14.74 -19.29
N HIS A 297 26.47 13.85 -18.69
CA HIS A 297 25.40 13.09 -19.32
C HIS A 297 24.13 13.21 -18.47
N ALA A 298 22.96 13.27 -19.11
CA ALA A 298 21.69 13.40 -18.40
C ALA A 298 21.55 12.32 -17.31
N PRO A 299 21.23 12.69 -16.06
CA PRO A 299 21.35 11.77 -14.93
C PRO A 299 20.41 10.57 -15.07
N LEU A 300 20.99 9.37 -15.01
CA LEU A 300 20.24 8.11 -14.94
C LEU A 300 19.56 7.90 -13.57
N ASN A 301 19.62 8.88 -12.67
CA ASN A 301 18.88 8.92 -11.41
C ASN A 301 17.51 9.57 -11.65
N ILE A 302 16.47 8.75 -11.74
CA ILE A 302 15.07 9.20 -11.72
C ILE A 302 14.50 9.15 -10.30
N ALA A 303 13.48 9.95 -10.02
CA ALA A 303 12.78 9.87 -8.74
C ALA A 303 12.07 8.49 -8.61
N PRO A 304 12.09 7.87 -7.42
CA PRO A 304 11.32 6.65 -7.18
C PRO A 304 9.83 6.93 -7.33
N CYS A 305 9.11 5.98 -7.92
CA CYS A 305 7.65 6.00 -8.01
C CYS A 305 7.05 6.02 -6.58
N PRO A 306 6.22 7.01 -6.21
CA PRO A 306 5.73 7.15 -4.85
C PRO A 306 4.94 5.92 -4.39
N VAL A 307 5.24 5.40 -3.20
CA VAL A 307 4.61 4.19 -2.65
C VAL A 307 3.43 4.58 -1.75
N GLU A 308 2.23 4.14 -2.12
CA GLU A 308 1.00 4.32 -1.35
C GLU A 308 0.90 3.35 -0.17
N ASP A 309 0.59 3.81 1.04
CA ASP A 309 0.32 2.93 2.19
C ASP A 309 -0.97 3.30 2.94
N GLY A 310 -2.12 3.01 2.32
CA GLY A 310 -3.42 3.37 2.87
C GLY A 310 -4.50 2.30 2.74
N GLY A 311 -5.75 2.75 2.85
CA GLY A 311 -6.96 1.95 2.65
C GLY A 311 -7.90 1.87 3.85
N ALA A 312 -9.12 1.45 3.55
CA ALA A 312 -10.22 1.24 4.47
C ALA A 312 -10.10 -0.12 5.17
N MET A 313 -10.25 -0.09 6.50
CA MET A 313 -10.20 -1.24 7.38
C MET A 313 -11.60 -1.62 7.84
N ILE A 314 -11.83 -2.92 8.01
CA ILE A 314 -13.02 -3.45 8.68
C ILE A 314 -12.62 -3.98 10.05
N TYR A 315 -13.42 -3.63 11.06
CA TYR A 315 -13.39 -4.19 12.40
C TYR A 315 -14.76 -4.83 12.74
N ARG A 316 -14.75 -5.83 13.60
CA ARG A 316 -15.92 -6.61 14.02
C ARG A 316 -15.94 -6.68 15.55
N PRO A 317 -16.34 -5.60 16.24
CA PRO A 317 -16.25 -5.54 17.71
C PRO A 317 -17.21 -6.52 18.41
N LEU A 318 -18.29 -6.93 17.75
CA LEU A 318 -19.30 -7.84 18.34
C LEU A 318 -18.91 -9.33 18.30
N LEU A 319 -17.75 -9.67 17.75
CA LEU A 319 -17.39 -11.04 17.34
C LEU A 319 -17.22 -12.05 18.48
N GLU A 320 -17.12 -11.57 19.73
CA GLU A 320 -17.03 -12.40 20.94
C GLU A 320 -18.34 -12.42 21.75
N PHE A 321 -19.38 -11.71 21.30
CA PHE A 321 -20.67 -11.63 21.96
C PHE A 321 -21.68 -12.56 21.28
N SER A 322 -22.45 -13.31 22.08
CA SER A 322 -23.54 -14.15 21.56
C SER A 322 -24.71 -13.30 21.06
N LYS A 323 -25.50 -13.86 20.14
CA LYS A 323 -26.70 -13.20 19.63
C LYS A 323 -27.68 -12.83 20.74
N ASP A 324 -27.85 -13.69 21.74
CA ASP A 324 -28.76 -13.47 22.87
C ASP A 324 -28.41 -12.22 23.66
N ARG A 325 -27.12 -11.90 23.82
CA ARG A 325 -26.68 -10.66 24.47
C ARG A 325 -26.95 -9.42 23.62
N LEU A 326 -26.93 -9.53 22.29
CA LEU A 326 -27.33 -8.45 21.37
C LEU A 326 -28.84 -8.19 21.47
N VAL A 327 -29.65 -9.26 21.46
CA VAL A 327 -31.10 -9.18 21.67
C VAL A 327 -31.42 -8.57 23.04
N ALA A 328 -30.80 -9.07 24.12
CA ALA A 328 -30.98 -8.52 25.47
C ALA A 328 -30.59 -7.04 25.56
N THR A 329 -29.52 -6.61 24.86
CA THR A 329 -29.11 -5.21 24.77
C THR A 329 -30.18 -4.36 24.08
N CYS A 330 -30.74 -4.80 22.96
CA CYS A 330 -31.80 -4.08 22.27
C CYS A 330 -33.11 -4.04 23.07
N VAL A 331 -33.53 -5.15 23.67
CA VAL A 331 -34.75 -5.25 24.50
C VAL A 331 -34.64 -4.34 25.73
N HIS A 332 -33.56 -4.45 26.51
CA HIS A 332 -33.36 -3.67 27.73
C HIS A 332 -33.36 -2.16 27.44
N ASN A 333 -32.71 -1.74 26.36
CA ASN A 333 -32.59 -0.33 25.98
C ASN A 333 -33.72 0.16 25.04
N ARG A 334 -34.75 -0.66 24.80
CA ARG A 334 -35.90 -0.37 23.92
C ARG A 334 -35.50 0.10 22.51
N VAL A 335 -34.40 -0.43 21.98
CA VAL A 335 -33.93 -0.16 20.61
C VAL A 335 -34.81 -0.94 19.64
N PRO A 336 -35.52 -0.31 18.69
CA PRO A 336 -36.28 -1.04 17.70
C PRO A 336 -35.37 -1.60 16.59
N TRP A 337 -35.68 -2.80 16.11
CA TRP A 337 -35.05 -3.43 14.95
C TRP A 337 -36.11 -3.95 13.97
N PHE A 338 -35.67 -4.33 12.79
CA PHE A 338 -36.47 -4.99 11.76
C PHE A 338 -36.00 -6.44 11.61
N GLU A 339 -36.93 -7.35 11.32
CA GLU A 339 -36.60 -8.74 11.02
C GLU A 339 -36.88 -9.00 9.53
N ASP A 340 -35.81 -9.27 8.77
CA ASP A 340 -35.96 -9.61 7.35
C ASP A 340 -36.58 -11.02 7.24
N GLU A 341 -37.74 -11.10 6.60
CA GLU A 341 -38.51 -12.32 6.41
C GLU A 341 -37.72 -13.39 5.62
N SER A 342 -36.79 -12.97 4.75
CA SER A 342 -35.91 -13.89 4.00
C SER A 342 -34.92 -14.66 4.88
N ASN A 343 -34.71 -14.26 6.14
CA ASN A 343 -33.94 -15.07 7.10
C ASN A 343 -34.68 -16.34 7.56
N LYS A 344 -36.01 -16.43 7.34
CA LYS A 344 -36.84 -17.58 7.74
C LYS A 344 -36.82 -18.71 6.69
N ASP A 345 -36.45 -18.40 5.45
CA ASP A 345 -36.31 -19.39 4.39
C ASP A 345 -35.01 -20.18 4.55
N ALA A 346 -35.13 -21.43 4.99
CA ALA A 346 -34.02 -22.36 5.16
C ALA A 346 -33.37 -22.80 3.83
N THR A 347 -34.09 -22.71 2.70
CA THR A 347 -33.60 -23.15 1.39
C THR A 347 -32.77 -22.07 0.68
N LEU A 348 -33.02 -20.80 0.99
CA LEU A 348 -32.41 -19.64 0.32
C LEU A 348 -30.87 -19.58 0.42
N THR A 349 -30.29 -20.03 1.53
CA THR A 349 -28.82 -20.08 1.70
C THR A 349 -28.38 -21.27 2.55
N GLN A 350 -27.17 -21.80 2.29
CA GLN A 350 -26.51 -22.79 3.16
C GLN A 350 -26.47 -22.34 4.64
N ARG A 351 -26.40 -21.02 4.86
CA ARG A 351 -26.35 -20.39 6.17
C ARG A 351 -27.69 -20.45 6.90
N ASN A 352 -28.80 -20.18 6.21
CA ASN A 352 -30.14 -20.32 6.78
C ASN A 352 -30.46 -21.79 7.06
N ALA A 353 -30.09 -22.71 6.16
CA ALA A 353 -30.20 -24.15 6.39
C ALA A 353 -29.46 -24.58 7.68
N LEU A 354 -28.23 -24.09 7.87
CA LEU A 354 -27.42 -24.40 9.04
C LEU A 354 -27.99 -23.77 10.34
N ARG A 355 -28.54 -22.55 10.27
CA ARG A 355 -29.28 -21.93 11.39
C ARG A 355 -30.49 -22.77 11.79
N HIS A 356 -31.32 -23.15 10.82
CA HIS A 356 -32.49 -23.98 11.02
C HIS A 356 -32.12 -25.35 11.60
N LEU A 357 -31.03 -25.96 11.14
CA LEU A 357 -30.52 -27.23 11.66
C LEU A 357 -30.11 -27.09 13.13
N VAL A 358 -29.32 -26.06 13.48
CA VAL A 358 -28.85 -25.82 14.85
C VAL A 358 -29.99 -25.45 15.82
N GLN A 359 -31.04 -24.79 15.33
CA GLN A 359 -32.19 -24.41 16.15
C GLN A 359 -33.14 -25.59 16.42
N ASN A 360 -33.33 -26.48 15.45
CA ASN A 360 -34.33 -27.56 15.53
C ASN A 360 -33.76 -28.93 15.89
N TYR A 361 -32.43 -29.13 15.81
CA TYR A 361 -31.79 -30.44 16.05
C TYR A 361 -30.59 -30.31 17.00
N THR A 362 -30.49 -31.27 17.94
CA THR A 362 -29.32 -31.36 18.83
C THR A 362 -28.15 -32.00 18.09
N LEU A 363 -27.15 -31.19 17.73
CA LEU A 363 -25.91 -31.67 17.12
C LEU A 363 -25.03 -32.43 18.13
N PRO A 364 -24.21 -33.41 17.69
CA PRO A 364 -23.18 -34.04 18.51
C PRO A 364 -22.22 -33.01 19.13
N VAL A 365 -21.73 -33.27 20.35
CA VAL A 365 -20.92 -32.34 21.17
C VAL A 365 -19.76 -31.69 20.41
N VAL A 366 -19.09 -32.44 19.53
CA VAL A 366 -17.96 -31.95 18.70
C VAL A 366 -18.37 -30.86 17.70
N LEU A 367 -19.62 -30.90 17.22
CA LEU A 367 -20.19 -29.95 16.28
C LEU A 367 -20.93 -28.79 16.95
N GLN A 368 -21.11 -28.82 18.28
CA GLN A 368 -21.77 -27.74 19.03
C GLN A 368 -20.88 -26.49 19.15
N LYS A 369 -21.53 -25.35 19.41
CA LYS A 369 -20.92 -24.01 19.47
C LYS A 369 -19.62 -23.93 20.29
N PRO A 370 -19.52 -24.44 21.54
CA PRO A 370 -18.29 -24.34 22.33
C PRO A 370 -17.09 -25.09 21.71
N ALA A 371 -17.31 -26.27 21.15
CA ALA A 371 -16.25 -27.09 20.55
C ALA A 371 -15.70 -26.46 19.26
N ILE A 372 -16.59 -26.02 18.37
CA ILE A 372 -16.24 -25.38 17.10
C ILE A 372 -15.52 -24.04 17.33
N LEU A 373 -15.96 -23.22 18.28
CA LEU A 373 -15.28 -21.97 18.64
C LEU A 373 -13.90 -22.22 19.27
N LYS A 374 -13.75 -23.28 20.10
CA LYS A 374 -12.44 -23.69 20.66
C LYS A 374 -11.47 -24.14 19.56
N ILE A 375 -11.94 -24.83 18.52
CA ILE A 375 -11.14 -25.18 17.34
C ILE A 375 -10.69 -23.90 16.61
N SER A 376 -11.62 -22.97 16.35
CA SER A 376 -11.32 -21.70 15.68
C SER A 376 -10.28 -20.86 16.43
N LYS A 377 -10.44 -20.69 17.75
CA LYS A 377 -9.47 -20.00 18.62
C LYS A 377 -8.08 -20.66 18.58
N ARG A 378 -7.99 -22.01 18.62
CA ARG A 378 -6.71 -22.74 18.50
C ARG A 378 -6.06 -22.58 17.12
N CYS A 379 -6.83 -22.64 16.04
CA CYS A 379 -6.34 -22.42 14.68
C CYS A 379 -5.81 -20.98 14.50
N ARG A 380 -6.53 -19.99 15.03
CA ARG A 380 -6.14 -18.57 14.98
C ARG A 380 -4.86 -18.30 15.77
N ALA A 381 -4.78 -18.71 17.04
CA ALA A 381 -3.59 -18.52 17.87
C ALA A 381 -2.34 -19.15 17.24
N LYS A 382 -2.46 -20.36 16.67
CA LYS A 382 -1.36 -21.01 15.93
C LYS A 382 -0.92 -20.20 14.71
N TYR A 383 -1.86 -19.65 13.96
CA TYR A 383 -1.55 -18.82 12.79
C TYR A 383 -0.90 -17.48 13.18
N GLU A 384 -1.34 -16.86 14.27
CA GLU A 384 -0.75 -15.62 14.80
C GLU A 384 0.71 -15.82 15.22
N VAL A 385 1.03 -16.92 15.91
CA VAL A 385 2.42 -17.30 16.23
C VAL A 385 3.25 -17.48 14.95
N GLN A 386 2.74 -18.23 13.96
CA GLN A 386 3.43 -18.45 12.68
C GLN A 386 3.64 -17.16 11.88
N GLN A 387 2.70 -16.22 11.95
CA GLN A 387 2.81 -14.90 11.32
C GLN A 387 3.81 -14.00 12.03
N ALA A 388 3.85 -14.03 13.37
CA ALA A 388 4.83 -13.28 14.17
C ALA A 388 6.26 -13.79 13.92
N GLU A 389 6.45 -15.11 13.86
CA GLU A 389 7.73 -15.70 13.44
C GLU A 389 8.12 -15.31 12.01
N ALA A 390 7.17 -15.28 11.06
CA ALA A 390 7.43 -14.84 9.70
C ALA A 390 7.77 -13.33 9.61
N SER A 391 7.21 -12.48 10.47
CA SER A 391 7.63 -11.08 10.61
C SER A 391 9.06 -10.97 11.20
N ARG A 392 9.43 -11.80 12.18
CA ARG A 392 10.82 -11.86 12.71
C ARG A 392 11.83 -12.31 11.65
N LEU A 393 11.51 -13.34 10.87
CA LEU A 393 12.38 -13.75 9.75
C LEU A 393 12.49 -12.67 8.67
N LEU A 394 11.42 -11.88 8.43
CA LEU A 394 11.49 -10.73 7.51
C LEU A 394 12.48 -9.66 8.04
N GLN A 395 12.52 -9.41 9.35
CA GLN A 395 13.50 -8.51 9.98
C GLN A 395 14.95 -9.03 9.88
N GLN A 396 15.14 -10.34 9.71
CA GLN A 396 16.46 -10.97 9.49
C GLN A 396 16.81 -11.16 8.01
N THR A 397 15.85 -10.99 7.10
CA THR A 397 16.08 -11.00 5.65
C THR A 397 16.76 -9.71 5.24
N ASP A 398 17.82 -9.75 4.43
CA ASP A 398 18.39 -8.51 3.88
C ASP A 398 17.68 -8.14 2.57
N LEU A 399 17.24 -6.89 2.48
CA LEU A 399 16.47 -6.35 1.38
C LEU A 399 17.25 -5.20 0.73
N PHE A 400 17.47 -5.30 -0.57
CA PHE A 400 18.32 -4.38 -1.33
C PHE A 400 17.65 -3.96 -2.64
N ASP A 401 18.04 -2.80 -3.16
CA ASP A 401 17.69 -2.35 -4.52
C ASP A 401 16.18 -2.45 -4.82
N PHE A 402 15.36 -1.92 -3.91
CA PHE A 402 13.93 -1.84 -4.12
C PHE A 402 13.60 -0.71 -5.10
N GLN A 403 13.21 -1.07 -6.32
CA GLN A 403 12.91 -0.12 -7.40
C GLN A 403 11.40 -0.09 -7.67
N PRO A 404 10.63 0.84 -7.06
CA PRO A 404 9.18 0.91 -7.25
C PRO A 404 8.77 1.25 -8.69
N ASN A 405 9.65 1.89 -9.48
CA ASN A 405 9.41 2.24 -10.89
C ASN A 405 9.24 1.00 -11.79
N ALA A 406 9.89 -0.11 -11.42
CA ALA A 406 9.81 -1.39 -12.13
C ALA A 406 9.20 -2.52 -11.29
N GLY A 407 8.96 -2.28 -9.99
CA GLY A 407 8.46 -3.27 -9.03
C GLY A 407 9.43 -4.45 -8.85
N THR A 408 10.72 -4.15 -8.65
CA THR A 408 11.77 -5.15 -8.41
C THR A 408 12.37 -4.99 -7.02
N ILE A 409 12.85 -6.08 -6.43
CA ILE A 409 13.61 -6.09 -5.19
C ILE A 409 14.65 -7.20 -5.23
N VAL A 410 15.83 -6.97 -4.63
CA VAL A 410 16.87 -7.98 -4.43
C VAL A 410 16.86 -8.43 -2.98
N VAL A 411 16.89 -9.74 -2.75
CA VAL A 411 16.68 -10.35 -1.43
C VAL A 411 17.79 -11.35 -1.13
N LYS A 412 18.46 -11.22 0.02
CA LYS A 412 19.27 -12.30 0.61
C LYS A 412 18.41 -12.98 1.68
N LEU A 413 18.12 -14.26 1.48
CA LEU A 413 17.28 -15.03 2.40
C LEU A 413 18.12 -15.47 3.62
N PRO A 414 17.54 -15.47 4.83
CA PRO A 414 18.25 -15.91 6.03
C PRO A 414 18.48 -17.42 6.01
N GLU A 415 19.61 -17.87 6.57
CA GLU A 415 19.88 -19.29 6.74
C GLU A 415 18.98 -19.89 7.82
N LEU A 416 18.09 -20.81 7.42
CA LEU A 416 17.24 -21.56 8.33
C LEU A 416 17.92 -22.86 8.73
N SER A 417 18.83 -22.78 9.70
CA SER A 417 19.54 -23.95 10.22
C SER A 417 18.62 -24.86 11.07
N MET A 418 18.76 -26.17 10.88
CA MET A 418 18.04 -27.20 11.62
C MET A 418 19.02 -27.99 12.49
N PRO A 419 18.92 -27.91 13.83
CA PRO A 419 19.72 -28.76 14.71
C PRO A 419 19.44 -30.23 14.40
N ARG A 420 20.50 -31.01 14.13
CA ARG A 420 20.37 -32.46 13.97
C ARG A 420 19.94 -33.08 15.31
N PRO A 421 18.99 -34.05 15.32
CA PRO A 421 18.57 -34.70 16.55
C PRO A 421 19.76 -35.47 17.16
N ARG A 422 20.08 -35.21 18.44
CA ARG A 422 21.20 -35.86 19.17
C ARG A 422 21.10 -37.39 19.23
N ARG A 423 19.93 -37.99 19.01
CA ARG A 423 19.69 -39.44 18.89
C ARG A 423 18.73 -39.72 17.74
N ALA A 424 19.27 -40.12 16.58
CA ALA A 424 18.49 -40.38 15.38
C ALA A 424 17.52 -41.59 15.48
N SER A 425 17.79 -42.53 16.38
CA SER A 425 17.00 -43.76 16.59
C SER A 425 15.72 -43.59 17.41
N SER A 426 15.51 -42.44 18.07
CA SER A 426 14.31 -42.23 18.89
C SER A 426 13.10 -41.85 18.04
N ILE A 427 12.02 -42.64 18.12
CA ILE A 427 10.72 -42.34 17.49
C ILE A 427 10.19 -40.96 17.93
N SER A 428 10.43 -40.57 19.19
CA SER A 428 10.06 -39.26 19.73
C SER A 428 10.87 -38.13 19.07
N ALA A 429 12.21 -38.25 19.04
CA ALA A 429 13.06 -37.27 18.38
C ALA A 429 12.76 -37.13 16.88
N ALA A 430 12.47 -38.24 16.19
CA ALA A 430 12.06 -38.23 14.79
C ALA A 430 10.69 -37.55 14.59
N ARG A 431 9.74 -37.72 15.53
CA ARG A 431 8.43 -37.04 15.51
C ARG A 431 8.58 -35.53 15.75
N GLU A 432 9.39 -35.14 16.73
CA GLU A 432 9.69 -33.74 17.04
C GLU A 432 10.37 -33.06 15.85
N PHE A 433 11.40 -33.70 15.27
CA PHE A 433 12.11 -33.21 14.09
C PHE A 433 11.16 -32.98 12.90
N ARG A 434 10.29 -33.96 12.58
CA ARG A 434 9.25 -33.79 11.54
C ARG A 434 8.27 -32.65 11.87
N GLY A 435 7.91 -32.48 13.13
CA GLY A 435 7.06 -31.38 13.61
C GLY A 435 7.70 -30.00 13.39
N ARG A 436 8.96 -29.85 13.81
CA ARG A 436 9.76 -28.62 13.64
C ARG A 436 10.00 -28.30 12.16
N LEU A 437 10.31 -29.30 11.34
CA LEU A 437 10.48 -29.15 9.89
C LEU A 437 9.18 -28.65 9.23
N LYS A 438 8.03 -29.26 9.55
CA LYS A 438 6.72 -28.80 9.04
C LYS A 438 6.38 -27.38 9.48
N HIS A 439 6.74 -27.00 10.71
CA HIS A 439 6.57 -25.64 11.21
C HIS A 439 7.45 -24.63 10.47
N LEU A 440 8.76 -24.85 10.37
CA LEU A 440 9.66 -23.95 9.65
C LEU A 440 9.30 -23.82 8.16
N ARG A 441 8.92 -24.91 7.48
CA ARG A 441 8.43 -24.86 6.09
C ARG A 441 7.13 -24.04 5.97
N THR A 442 6.28 -24.05 7.01
CA THR A 442 5.10 -23.18 7.07
C THR A 442 5.50 -21.71 7.21
N VAL A 443 6.40 -21.38 8.14
CA VAL A 443 6.87 -20.00 8.40
C VAL A 443 7.65 -19.44 7.19
N ALA A 444 8.54 -20.22 6.57
CA ALA A 444 9.21 -19.87 5.31
C ALA A 444 8.20 -19.60 4.19
N GLY A 445 7.13 -20.40 4.08
CA GLY A 445 6.03 -20.14 3.15
C GLY A 445 5.30 -18.82 3.43
N LEU A 446 5.14 -18.42 4.69
CA LEU A 446 4.57 -17.11 5.06
C LEU A 446 5.53 -15.95 4.75
N LEU A 447 6.84 -16.11 4.97
CA LEU A 447 7.87 -15.14 4.57
C LEU A 447 7.84 -14.91 3.05
N ILE A 448 7.86 -15.98 2.25
CA ILE A 448 7.76 -15.89 0.79
C ILE A 448 6.46 -15.17 0.37
N ARG A 449 5.33 -15.39 1.06
CA ARG A 449 4.09 -14.66 0.80
C ARG A 449 4.18 -13.17 1.13
N LYS A 450 4.94 -12.76 2.15
CA LYS A 450 5.24 -11.33 2.42
C LYS A 450 6.08 -10.75 1.29
N LEU A 451 7.15 -11.43 0.86
CA LEU A 451 8.04 -10.99 -0.22
C LEU A 451 7.35 -10.90 -1.59
N LEU A 452 6.50 -11.87 -1.93
CA LEU A 452 5.73 -11.88 -3.20
C LEU A 452 4.88 -10.61 -3.38
N ARG A 453 4.26 -10.11 -2.29
CA ARG A 453 3.43 -8.90 -2.31
C ARG A 453 4.20 -7.64 -2.71
N VAL A 454 5.53 -7.61 -2.50
CA VAL A 454 6.40 -6.49 -2.85
C VAL A 454 6.59 -6.39 -4.36
N ALA A 455 6.81 -7.53 -5.04
CA ALA A 455 7.00 -7.59 -6.49
C ALA A 455 5.68 -7.63 -7.27
N SER A 456 4.59 -8.14 -6.67
CA SER A 456 3.25 -8.10 -7.24
C SER A 456 2.17 -8.14 -6.15
N PRO A 457 1.30 -7.13 -6.03
CA PRO A 457 0.21 -7.13 -5.04
C PRO A 457 -0.99 -8.00 -5.44
N MET A 458 -0.84 -8.85 -6.48
CA MET A 458 -1.86 -9.81 -6.88
C MET A 458 -2.28 -10.72 -5.72
N PRO A 459 -3.56 -11.12 -5.62
CA PRO A 459 -3.99 -12.14 -4.67
C PRO A 459 -3.17 -13.42 -4.82
N ILE A 460 -2.47 -13.82 -3.75
CA ILE A 460 -1.63 -15.03 -3.77
C ILE A 460 -2.53 -16.27 -3.70
N VAL A 461 -2.84 -16.82 -4.88
CA VAL A 461 -3.71 -17.99 -5.08
C VAL A 461 -3.04 -19.28 -4.60
N THR A 462 -1.71 -19.41 -4.71
CA THR A 462 -1.02 -20.65 -4.31
C THR A 462 -1.22 -20.97 -2.83
N THR A 463 -1.64 -22.21 -2.55
CA THR A 463 -1.69 -22.80 -1.20
C THR A 463 -0.28 -22.97 -0.63
N LEU A 464 -0.15 -23.15 0.70
CA LEU A 464 1.16 -23.41 1.29
C LEU A 464 1.74 -24.76 0.82
N ASP A 465 0.88 -25.73 0.51
CA ASP A 465 1.26 -27.06 0.04
C ASP A 465 1.85 -27.00 -1.38
N ASN A 466 1.26 -26.19 -2.27
CA ASN A 466 1.79 -25.97 -3.62
C ASN A 466 3.05 -25.08 -3.62
N MET A 467 3.40 -24.43 -2.49
CA MET A 467 4.67 -23.70 -2.33
C MET A 467 5.84 -24.60 -1.90
N GLN A 468 5.59 -25.85 -1.51
CA GLN A 468 6.62 -26.72 -0.90
C GLN A 468 7.86 -26.99 -1.78
N PRO A 469 7.76 -27.21 -3.10
CA PRO A 469 8.94 -27.39 -3.95
C PRO A 469 9.82 -26.12 -4.01
N PHE A 470 9.18 -24.94 -4.04
CA PHE A 470 9.87 -23.65 -4.08
C PHE A 470 10.54 -23.31 -2.74
N ILE A 471 9.92 -23.70 -1.62
CA ILE A 471 10.54 -23.59 -0.29
C ILE A 471 11.82 -24.43 -0.23
N THR A 472 11.82 -25.65 -0.77
CA THR A 472 13.04 -26.49 -0.83
C THR A 472 14.14 -25.84 -1.68
N ARG A 473 13.79 -25.19 -2.81
CA ARG A 473 14.77 -24.48 -3.66
C ARG A 473 15.35 -23.21 -3.02
N LEU A 474 14.55 -22.48 -2.26
CA LEU A 474 14.96 -21.25 -1.58
C LEU A 474 15.66 -21.50 -0.24
N PHE A 475 15.33 -22.60 0.44
CA PHE A 475 15.89 -23.01 1.72
C PHE A 475 16.28 -24.51 1.66
N PRO A 476 17.44 -24.86 1.07
CA PRO A 476 17.88 -26.26 0.91
C PRO A 476 18.00 -27.00 2.25
N SER A 477 18.31 -26.30 3.34
CA SER A 477 18.34 -26.83 4.71
C SER A 477 17.00 -27.38 5.23
N LEU A 478 15.90 -27.04 4.55
CA LEU A 478 14.55 -27.54 4.86
C LEU A 478 14.10 -28.69 3.93
N ALA A 479 14.97 -29.24 3.08
CA ALA A 479 14.65 -30.38 2.23
C ALA A 479 14.21 -31.62 3.05
N PRO A 480 13.22 -32.41 2.60
CA PRO A 480 12.93 -33.70 3.19
C PRO A 480 14.12 -34.66 2.94
N THR A 481 14.55 -35.37 3.98
CA THR A 481 15.78 -36.21 4.01
C THR A 481 15.72 -37.50 3.18
N THR A 482 14.83 -37.59 2.18
CA THR A 482 14.55 -38.82 1.42
C THR A 482 14.79 -38.70 -0.08
N GLU A 483 14.99 -37.50 -0.62
CA GLU A 483 15.45 -37.32 -2.00
C GLU A 483 16.96 -37.11 -1.97
N GLY A 484 17.69 -37.92 -2.76
CA GLY A 484 19.15 -37.88 -2.82
C GLY A 484 19.63 -36.46 -3.09
N THR A 485 20.70 -36.05 -2.40
CA THR A 485 21.31 -34.73 -2.56
C THR A 485 21.68 -34.50 -4.01
N ALA A 486 20.84 -33.76 -4.74
CA ALA A 486 21.23 -33.17 -6.00
C ALA A 486 22.49 -32.33 -5.72
N ALA A 487 23.59 -32.68 -6.38
CA ALA A 487 24.81 -31.90 -6.33
C ALA A 487 24.51 -30.42 -6.65
N PRO A 488 25.32 -29.45 -6.19
CA PRO A 488 25.09 -28.02 -6.42
C PRO A 488 25.32 -27.60 -7.90
N GLY A 489 24.53 -28.18 -8.81
CA GLY A 489 24.55 -27.96 -10.25
C GLY A 489 23.55 -26.90 -10.68
N SER A 490 24.00 -25.65 -10.73
CA SER A 490 23.23 -24.46 -11.13
C SER A 490 21.97 -24.17 -10.29
N VAL A 491 22.04 -23.15 -9.44
CA VAL A 491 20.81 -22.52 -8.91
C VAL A 491 20.08 -21.89 -10.09
N GLN A 492 18.93 -22.43 -10.47
CA GLN A 492 18.14 -21.95 -11.60
C GLN A 492 16.99 -21.04 -11.16
N GLY A 493 16.72 -20.00 -11.95
CA GLY A 493 15.57 -19.14 -11.75
C GLY A 493 14.23 -19.83 -12.02
N PHE A 494 13.17 -19.38 -11.36
CA PHE A 494 11.83 -19.96 -11.49
C PHE A 494 10.74 -18.88 -11.41
N VAL A 495 9.47 -19.27 -11.64
CA VAL A 495 8.30 -18.40 -11.51
C VAL A 495 7.38 -18.93 -10.41
N LEU A 496 6.96 -18.05 -9.50
CA LEU A 496 5.98 -18.35 -8.46
C LEU A 496 4.99 -17.18 -8.34
N ASN A 497 3.68 -17.45 -8.41
CA ASN A 497 2.61 -16.41 -8.42
C ASN A 497 2.89 -15.24 -9.39
N HIS A 498 3.38 -15.53 -10.60
CA HIS A 498 3.75 -14.52 -11.60
C HIS A 498 4.85 -13.53 -11.13
N VAL A 499 5.73 -13.98 -10.24
CA VAL A 499 7.00 -13.33 -9.89
C VAL A 499 8.14 -14.25 -10.32
N HIS A 500 9.07 -13.73 -11.13
CA HIS A 500 10.36 -14.36 -11.40
C HIS A 500 11.26 -14.23 -10.19
N PHE A 501 11.82 -15.36 -9.77
CA PHE A 501 12.98 -15.44 -8.87
C PHE A 501 14.20 -15.67 -9.76
N THR A 502 15.07 -14.65 -9.87
CA THR A 502 16.33 -14.75 -10.63
C THR A 502 17.49 -14.82 -9.66
N PRO A 503 18.32 -15.86 -9.67
CA PRO A 503 19.53 -15.90 -8.85
C PRO A 503 20.54 -14.88 -9.37
N LEU A 504 21.18 -14.19 -8.43
CA LEU A 504 22.32 -13.29 -8.63
C LEU A 504 23.41 -13.76 -7.68
N PHE A 505 24.64 -13.89 -8.18
CA PHE A 505 25.80 -14.22 -7.35
C PHE A 505 26.61 -12.95 -7.14
N GLN A 506 26.83 -12.58 -5.89
CA GLN A 506 27.69 -11.45 -5.51
C GLN A 506 28.98 -12.01 -4.89
N GLU A 507 30.13 -11.57 -5.39
CA GLU A 507 31.42 -11.90 -4.79
C GLU A 507 31.64 -11.02 -3.56
N THR A 508 32.09 -11.65 -2.47
CA THR A 508 32.43 -11.02 -1.18
C THR A 508 33.92 -10.70 -1.11
N GLU A 509 34.33 -9.90 -0.13
CA GLU A 509 35.73 -9.53 0.09
C GLU A 509 36.64 -10.77 0.32
N ASP A 510 36.09 -11.83 0.92
CA ASP A 510 36.76 -13.12 1.13
C ASP A 510 36.79 -14.03 -0.13
N GLY A 511 36.33 -13.53 -1.28
CA GLY A 511 36.22 -14.30 -2.54
C GLY A 511 35.07 -15.31 -2.57
N SER A 512 34.28 -15.43 -1.50
CA SER A 512 33.10 -16.32 -1.46
C SER A 512 31.94 -15.73 -2.28
N LYS A 513 31.07 -16.59 -2.84
CA LYS A 513 29.92 -16.18 -3.66
C LYS A 513 28.61 -16.26 -2.88
N GLU A 514 28.07 -15.12 -2.51
CA GLU A 514 26.75 -15.02 -1.89
C GLU A 514 25.62 -15.10 -2.92
N LEU A 515 24.58 -15.85 -2.58
CA LEU A 515 23.37 -15.99 -3.41
C LEU A 515 22.31 -14.97 -3.00
N HIS A 516 21.99 -14.07 -3.93
CA HIS A 516 20.86 -13.15 -3.83
C HIS A 516 19.76 -13.56 -4.83
N TRP A 517 18.52 -13.24 -4.51
CA TRP A 517 17.36 -13.47 -5.37
C TRP A 517 16.75 -12.13 -5.78
N ARG A 518 16.80 -11.82 -7.08
CA ARG A 518 16.01 -10.72 -7.64
C ARG A 518 14.60 -11.20 -7.91
N LEU A 519 13.64 -10.58 -7.23
CA LEU A 519 12.20 -10.78 -7.42
C LEU A 519 11.68 -9.69 -8.37
N ALA A 520 11.01 -10.11 -9.44
CA ALA A 520 10.43 -9.20 -10.44
C ALA A 520 9.13 -9.77 -11.02
N ARG A 521 8.23 -8.90 -11.48
CA ARG A 521 6.99 -9.31 -12.17
C ARG A 521 7.30 -10.17 -13.42
N ALA A 522 6.50 -11.21 -13.66
CA ALA A 522 6.57 -12.01 -14.88
C ALA A 522 5.95 -11.26 -16.08
N PRO A 523 6.57 -11.29 -17.28
CA PRO A 523 6.01 -10.70 -18.49
C PRO A 523 4.62 -11.24 -18.84
N HIS A 524 3.80 -10.42 -19.49
CA HIS A 524 2.43 -10.77 -19.91
C HIS A 524 2.36 -11.75 -21.11
N ILE A 525 3.48 -12.34 -21.53
CA ILE A 525 3.67 -13.05 -22.81
C ILE A 525 3.28 -14.55 -22.73
N SER A 526 2.25 -14.90 -21.96
CA SER A 526 1.70 -16.27 -21.99
C SER A 526 0.63 -16.39 -23.08
N PRO A 527 0.73 -17.32 -24.05
CA PRO A 527 -0.25 -17.47 -25.14
C PRO A 527 -1.69 -17.71 -24.68
N SER A 528 -1.88 -18.20 -23.46
CA SER A 528 -3.18 -18.50 -22.84
C SER A 528 -3.84 -17.32 -22.12
N ARG A 529 -3.31 -16.10 -22.24
CA ARG A 529 -3.90 -14.89 -21.63
C ARG A 529 -4.12 -13.83 -22.71
N GLN A 530 -5.31 -13.23 -22.70
CA GLN A 530 -5.69 -12.20 -23.67
C GLN A 530 -4.64 -11.10 -23.75
N ARG A 531 -4.24 -10.80 -24.99
CA ARG A 531 -3.59 -9.53 -25.32
C ARG A 531 -4.53 -8.37 -25.04
N PHE A 532 -3.93 -7.18 -25.05
CA PHE A 532 -4.51 -5.85 -25.07
C PHE A 532 -4.69 -5.15 -23.71
N PRO A 533 -4.41 -3.82 -23.70
CA PRO A 533 -4.26 -3.01 -22.50
C PRO A 533 -5.51 -2.93 -21.63
N ALA A 534 -5.32 -2.41 -20.40
CA ALA A 534 -6.43 -1.77 -19.72
C ALA A 534 -6.84 -0.56 -20.58
N LEU A 535 -7.96 -0.71 -21.29
CA LEU A 535 -8.65 0.40 -21.96
C LEU A 535 -8.94 1.44 -20.88
N VAL A 536 -8.26 2.59 -20.95
CA VAL A 536 -8.48 3.70 -20.00
C VAL A 536 -9.87 4.32 -20.21
N ASN A 537 -10.52 4.04 -21.34
CA ASN A 537 -11.84 4.52 -21.77
C ASN A 537 -13.04 3.94 -21.00
N ASP A 538 -12.91 3.85 -19.68
CA ASP A 538 -13.98 4.20 -18.74
C ASP A 538 -13.72 5.63 -18.17
N ILE A 539 -13.00 6.46 -18.96
CA ILE A 539 -13.13 7.92 -18.92
C ILE A 539 -14.61 8.23 -19.14
N PRO A 540 -15.29 8.97 -18.24
CA PRO A 540 -16.71 9.22 -18.38
C PRO A 540 -17.04 9.98 -19.68
N ARG A 541 -18.18 9.67 -20.31
CA ARG A 541 -18.62 10.28 -21.58
C ARG A 541 -18.68 11.82 -21.59
N TYR A 542 -18.68 12.48 -20.43
CA TYR A 542 -18.63 13.94 -20.31
C TYR A 542 -17.22 14.53 -20.51
N LEU A 543 -16.21 13.70 -20.71
CA LEU A 543 -14.93 14.07 -21.32
C LEU A 543 -14.95 13.63 -22.79
N GLU A 544 -15.83 14.27 -23.56
CA GLU A 544 -15.66 14.36 -25.02
C GLU A 544 -14.28 14.98 -25.33
N PRO A 545 -13.72 14.82 -26.54
CA PRO A 545 -12.32 15.13 -26.79
C PRO A 545 -11.94 16.59 -26.51
N LEU A 546 -11.43 16.92 -25.32
CA LEU A 546 -11.19 18.30 -24.88
C LEU A 546 -9.99 19.00 -25.55
N TRP A 547 -9.61 18.61 -26.77
CA TRP A 547 -8.45 19.16 -27.48
C TRP A 547 -8.60 20.65 -27.79
N TRP A 548 -9.83 21.17 -27.89
CA TRP A 548 -10.12 22.60 -28.04
C TRP A 548 -10.08 23.40 -26.72
N ARG A 549 -10.04 22.76 -25.55
CA ARG A 549 -10.03 23.49 -24.26
C ARG A 549 -8.65 23.99 -23.87
N PRO A 550 -8.50 25.10 -23.12
CA PRO A 550 -7.19 25.64 -22.75
C PRO A 550 -6.25 24.68 -21.99
N ARG A 551 -4.93 24.81 -22.17
CA ARG A 551 -3.88 24.04 -21.46
C ARG A 551 -3.96 24.24 -19.95
N SER A 552 -4.42 25.41 -19.52
CA SER A 552 -4.65 25.78 -18.13
C SER A 552 -5.74 24.92 -17.44
N GLU A 553 -6.61 24.24 -18.21
CA GLU A 553 -7.56 23.24 -17.68
C GLU A 553 -6.95 21.84 -17.54
N LEU A 554 -5.84 21.54 -18.23
CA LEU A 554 -5.16 20.24 -18.14
C LEU A 554 -4.40 20.12 -16.80
N LYS A 555 -5.16 19.88 -15.73
CA LYS A 555 -4.72 19.74 -14.35
C LYS A 555 -4.97 18.31 -13.84
N LEU A 556 -3.91 17.66 -13.38
CA LEU A 556 -3.99 16.42 -12.59
C LEU A 556 -4.73 16.60 -11.26
N SER A 557 -4.83 17.85 -10.78
CA SER A 557 -5.33 18.21 -9.45
C SER A 557 -6.36 19.34 -9.51
N SER A 558 -7.64 18.99 -9.42
CA SER A 558 -8.63 19.83 -8.73
C SER A 558 -8.81 19.26 -7.31
N LYS A 559 -8.96 20.12 -6.28
CA LYS A 559 -9.03 19.67 -4.88
C LYS A 559 -10.18 18.69 -4.59
N ASN A 560 -11.21 18.66 -5.44
CA ASN A 560 -12.44 17.89 -5.22
C ASN A 560 -12.52 16.58 -6.02
N GLU A 561 -11.65 16.31 -7.01
CA GLU A 561 -11.86 15.18 -7.96
C GLU A 561 -10.76 14.12 -7.99
N LYS A 562 -9.58 14.34 -7.38
CA LYS A 562 -8.43 13.41 -7.43
C LYS A 562 -8.81 11.94 -7.19
N HIS A 563 -9.68 11.72 -6.23
CA HIS A 563 -10.15 10.42 -5.75
C HIS A 563 -10.85 9.53 -6.80
N TYR A 564 -11.41 10.13 -7.86
CA TYR A 564 -12.18 9.39 -8.87
C TYR A 564 -11.40 9.07 -10.16
N ARG A 565 -10.18 9.60 -10.31
CA ARG A 565 -9.41 9.50 -11.57
C ARG A 565 -8.39 8.36 -11.57
N PHE A 566 -7.87 7.96 -10.41
CA PHE A 566 -6.92 6.84 -10.30
C PHE A 566 -7.57 5.48 -10.57
N ARG A 567 -6.95 4.68 -11.45
CA ARG A 567 -7.35 3.31 -11.79
C ARG A 567 -6.21 2.32 -11.49
N PRO A 568 -6.51 1.06 -11.11
CA PRO A 568 -5.48 0.04 -10.94
C PRO A 568 -4.95 -0.44 -12.30
N TYR A 569 -3.64 -0.70 -12.38
CA TYR A 569 -2.98 -1.31 -13.53
C TYR A 569 -2.10 -2.51 -13.10
N ASP A 570 -1.86 -3.47 -14.00
CA ASP A 570 -1.15 -4.75 -13.75
C ASP A 570 -1.60 -5.44 -12.44
N GLY A 571 -2.89 -5.80 -12.39
CA GLY A 571 -3.47 -6.46 -11.22
C GLY A 571 -3.48 -5.59 -9.95
N GLY A 572 -3.30 -4.27 -10.11
CA GLY A 572 -3.20 -3.32 -9.02
C GLY A 572 -1.77 -2.88 -8.69
N ARG A 573 -0.71 -3.41 -9.32
CA ARG A 573 0.69 -3.02 -9.04
C ARG A 573 0.92 -1.51 -9.04
N PHE A 574 0.24 -0.79 -9.94
CA PHE A 574 0.28 0.66 -10.00
C PHE A 574 -1.13 1.26 -9.93
N TRP A 575 -1.21 2.45 -9.35
CA TRP A 575 -2.32 3.38 -9.50
C TRP A 575 -1.97 4.38 -10.60
N PHE A 576 -2.87 4.53 -11.57
CA PHE A 576 -2.71 5.39 -12.74
C PHE A 576 -3.81 6.45 -12.79
N ASN A 577 -3.40 7.72 -12.75
CA ASN A 577 -4.25 8.87 -13.07
C ASN A 577 -3.71 9.46 -14.39
N ILE A 578 -4.56 9.57 -15.41
CA ILE A 578 -4.21 10.17 -16.70
C ILE A 578 -5.30 11.18 -17.05
N VAL A 579 -4.87 12.37 -17.46
CA VAL A 579 -5.71 13.41 -18.02
C VAL A 579 -5.10 13.78 -19.37
N HIS A 580 -5.92 13.85 -20.41
CA HIS A 580 -5.45 14.24 -21.75
C HIS A 580 -6.42 15.19 -22.43
N ARG A 581 -5.85 16.00 -23.32
CA ARG A 581 -6.58 16.76 -24.34
C ARG A 581 -6.72 15.98 -25.64
N LEU A 582 -5.84 15.01 -25.93
CA LEU A 582 -5.76 14.38 -27.26
C LEU A 582 -7.10 13.88 -27.84
N PRO A 583 -7.36 14.09 -29.15
CA PRO A 583 -8.48 13.49 -29.89
C PRO A 583 -8.36 11.96 -30.02
N ASN A 584 -7.13 11.43 -29.95
CA ASN A 584 -6.84 10.01 -29.96
C ASN A 584 -7.38 9.31 -28.69
N ARG A 585 -7.87 8.07 -28.86
CA ARG A 585 -8.14 7.18 -27.72
C ARG A 585 -6.81 6.77 -27.06
N ILE A 586 -6.71 6.97 -25.74
CA ILE A 586 -5.53 6.56 -24.97
C ILE A 586 -5.71 5.15 -24.38
N LEU A 587 -4.62 4.39 -24.38
CA LEU A 587 -4.52 3.03 -23.86
C LEU A 587 -3.32 2.91 -22.92
N VAL A 588 -3.44 2.16 -21.82
CA VAL A 588 -2.31 1.86 -20.91
C VAL A 588 -2.03 0.37 -20.93
N GLY A 589 -0.91 0.00 -21.56
CA GLY A 589 -0.50 -1.38 -21.79
C GLY A 589 0.86 -1.68 -21.20
N PRO A 590 1.29 -2.96 -21.21
CA PRO A 590 2.69 -3.27 -20.97
C PRO A 590 3.53 -2.66 -22.10
N LEU A 591 4.79 -2.33 -21.83
CA LEU A 591 5.74 -1.97 -22.89
C LEU A 591 5.93 -3.17 -23.84
N GLU A 592 5.86 -2.92 -25.14
CA GLU A 592 5.99 -3.96 -26.18
C GLU A 592 7.17 -3.69 -27.12
N VAL A 593 7.81 -4.78 -27.58
CA VAL A 593 9.00 -4.74 -28.47
C VAL A 593 8.71 -3.95 -29.76
N GLY A 594 7.56 -4.23 -30.39
CA GLY A 594 7.22 -3.70 -31.72
C GLY A 594 7.09 -2.17 -31.75
N HIS A 595 6.57 -1.57 -30.68
CA HIS A 595 6.39 -0.11 -30.60
C HIS A 595 7.63 0.61 -30.05
N LEU A 596 8.49 -0.07 -29.28
CA LEU A 596 9.70 0.53 -28.68
C LEU A 596 10.71 1.01 -29.74
N ARG A 597 10.81 0.32 -30.89
CA ARG A 597 11.71 0.73 -31.99
C ARG A 597 11.30 2.09 -32.57
N ARG A 598 10.03 2.22 -33.02
CA ARG A 598 9.50 3.48 -33.57
C ARG A 598 9.58 4.63 -32.55
N PHE A 599 9.25 4.37 -31.29
CA PHE A 599 9.36 5.35 -30.21
C PHE A 599 10.80 5.87 -30.02
N ARG A 600 11.80 4.98 -30.08
CA ARG A 600 13.22 5.36 -30.01
C ARG A 600 13.67 6.19 -31.22
N GLU A 601 13.16 5.87 -32.42
CA GLU A 601 13.45 6.63 -33.64
C GLU A 601 12.83 8.05 -33.55
N GLN A 602 11.64 8.19 -32.94
CA GLN A 602 10.94 9.47 -32.69
C GLN A 602 11.50 10.33 -31.53
N LEU A 603 12.49 9.86 -30.76
CA LEU A 603 13.19 10.73 -29.79
C LEU A 603 14.12 11.72 -30.52
N PRO A 604 14.16 13.00 -30.10
CA PRO A 604 14.86 14.07 -30.82
C PRO A 604 16.38 13.83 -30.91
N ASP A 605 17.02 13.53 -29.77
CA ASP A 605 18.47 13.45 -29.66
C ASP A 605 18.98 12.03 -29.38
N ASP A 606 20.17 11.72 -29.91
CA ASP A 606 20.92 10.52 -29.54
C ASP A 606 21.27 10.46 -28.05
N ALA A 607 21.34 11.61 -27.37
CA ALA A 607 21.47 11.69 -25.92
C ALA A 607 20.25 11.10 -25.21
N GLU A 608 19.03 11.37 -25.69
CA GLU A 608 17.80 10.82 -25.13
C GLU A 608 17.64 9.33 -25.43
N ARG A 609 18.04 8.89 -26.63
CA ARG A 609 18.09 7.46 -26.99
C ARG A 609 19.04 6.68 -26.08
N LYS A 610 20.24 7.21 -25.82
CA LYS A 610 21.22 6.65 -24.86
C LYS A 610 20.68 6.67 -23.42
N ARG A 611 19.97 7.74 -23.02
CA ARG A 611 19.30 7.85 -21.72
C ARG A 611 18.23 6.77 -21.54
N LEU A 612 17.35 6.56 -22.53
CA LEU A 612 16.34 5.48 -22.51
C LEU A 612 16.99 4.10 -22.37
N ASP A 613 18.02 3.79 -23.17
CA ASP A 613 18.76 2.53 -23.06
C ASP A 613 19.40 2.35 -21.67
N GLY A 614 19.99 3.41 -21.11
CA GLY A 614 20.56 3.41 -19.75
C GLY A 614 19.53 3.17 -18.66
N LEU A 615 18.38 3.86 -18.71
CA LEU A 615 17.27 3.68 -17.78
C LEU A 615 16.68 2.26 -17.86
N LEU A 616 16.49 1.72 -19.07
CA LEU A 616 16.02 0.35 -19.28
C LEU A 616 17.04 -0.70 -18.80
N ARG A 617 18.36 -0.44 -18.90
CA ARG A 617 19.39 -1.34 -18.35
C ARG A 617 19.38 -1.34 -16.81
N ARG A 618 19.27 -0.15 -16.19
CA ARG A 618 19.33 0.02 -14.74
C ARG A 618 18.06 -0.46 -14.04
N TYR A 619 16.90 0.09 -14.39
CA TYR A 619 15.65 -0.14 -13.65
C TYR A 619 14.86 -1.36 -14.14
N ALA A 620 15.01 -1.76 -15.41
CA ALA A 620 14.20 -2.83 -16.01
C ALA A 620 15.02 -3.84 -16.85
N PRO A 621 16.08 -4.45 -16.29
CA PRO A 621 16.96 -5.36 -17.03
C PRO A 621 16.24 -6.59 -17.59
N GLY A 622 16.66 -7.03 -18.77
CA GLY A 622 16.15 -8.25 -19.42
C GLY A 622 14.62 -8.23 -19.58
N LYS A 623 13.96 -9.30 -19.13
CA LYS A 623 12.51 -9.51 -19.26
C LYS A 623 11.65 -8.52 -18.47
N VAL A 624 12.20 -7.82 -17.46
CA VAL A 624 11.43 -6.92 -16.58
C VAL A 624 10.79 -5.75 -17.35
N ARG A 625 11.46 -5.24 -18.39
CA ARG A 625 10.95 -4.12 -19.22
C ARG A 625 9.56 -4.37 -19.80
N TRP A 626 9.23 -5.61 -20.14
CA TRP A 626 7.93 -6.01 -20.70
C TRP A 626 6.80 -6.07 -19.65
N THR A 627 7.06 -5.57 -18.43
CA THR A 627 6.07 -5.34 -17.36
C THR A 627 5.91 -3.86 -17.03
N LEU A 628 6.76 -2.98 -17.58
CA LEU A 628 6.63 -1.54 -17.37
C LEU A 628 5.32 -1.07 -18.01
N PRO A 629 4.57 -0.20 -17.35
CA PRO A 629 3.43 0.46 -17.97
C PRO A 629 3.92 1.42 -19.07
N ALA A 630 3.16 1.48 -20.15
CA ALA A 630 3.39 2.31 -21.31
C ALA A 630 2.07 2.96 -21.75
N ILE A 631 2.13 4.25 -22.12
CA ILE A 631 0.99 4.99 -22.66
C ILE A 631 1.05 4.91 -24.17
N TYR A 632 -0.05 4.42 -24.76
CA TYR A 632 -0.25 4.33 -26.19
C TYR A 632 -1.44 5.19 -26.63
N THR A 633 -1.41 5.62 -27.88
CA THR A 633 -2.54 6.21 -28.58
C THR A 633 -3.01 5.29 -29.70
N LEU A 634 -4.31 5.32 -29.96
CA LEU A 634 -4.90 4.79 -31.19
C LEU A 634 -4.98 5.95 -32.20
N GLY A 635 -4.39 5.77 -33.39
CA GLY A 635 -4.26 6.80 -34.42
C GLY A 635 -2.92 7.57 -34.37
N PRO A 636 -2.67 8.44 -35.37
CA PRO A 636 -1.42 9.19 -35.49
C PRO A 636 -1.27 10.23 -34.38
N VAL A 637 -0.01 10.51 -34.01
CA VAL A 637 0.38 11.53 -33.00
C VAL A 637 1.30 12.59 -33.60
N ASP A 638 1.88 12.34 -34.77
CA ASP A 638 2.90 13.18 -35.40
C ASP A 638 2.40 14.61 -35.73
N TRP A 639 1.09 14.85 -35.70
CA TRP A 639 0.48 16.19 -35.78
C TRP A 639 0.64 16.97 -34.45
N ALA A 640 0.35 16.33 -33.31
CA ALA A 640 0.42 16.92 -31.97
C ALA A 640 1.85 17.30 -31.54
N LEU A 641 2.84 16.61 -32.12
CA LEU A 641 4.27 16.88 -31.93
C LEU A 641 4.77 18.05 -32.81
N ARG A 642 4.17 18.25 -34.00
CA ARG A 642 4.52 19.34 -34.92
C ARG A 642 3.86 20.66 -34.56
N GLU A 643 2.62 20.61 -34.11
CA GLU A 643 1.85 21.77 -33.65
C GLU A 643 1.45 21.62 -32.18
N PRO A 644 2.40 21.70 -31.22
CA PRO A 644 2.04 21.77 -29.81
C PRO A 644 1.16 23.00 -29.52
N ASN A 645 1.31 24.06 -30.31
CA ASN A 645 0.71 25.39 -30.13
C ASN A 645 -0.62 25.59 -30.91
N LEU A 646 -1.41 24.54 -31.14
CA LEU A 646 -2.83 24.70 -31.51
C LEU A 646 -3.49 25.69 -30.53
N PRO A 647 -4.18 26.75 -31.02
CA PRO A 647 -4.47 27.92 -30.22
C PRO A 647 -5.40 27.60 -29.04
N ASP A 648 -5.08 28.16 -27.88
CA ASP A 648 -5.76 27.95 -26.60
C ASP A 648 -7.09 28.76 -26.53
N THR A 649 -7.90 28.65 -27.58
CA THR A 649 -9.08 29.46 -27.89
C THR A 649 -10.29 28.58 -28.20
N ASP A 650 -11.50 29.01 -27.83
CA ASP A 650 -12.73 28.31 -28.19
C ASP A 650 -12.89 28.17 -29.71
N MET A 651 -12.70 26.94 -30.21
CA MET A 651 -12.84 26.62 -31.62
C MET A 651 -14.31 26.44 -31.99
N SER A 652 -14.74 27.01 -33.12
CA SER A 652 -16.09 26.77 -33.65
C SER A 652 -16.30 25.27 -33.97
N PRO A 653 -17.53 24.71 -33.82
CA PRO A 653 -17.79 23.30 -34.12
C PRO A 653 -17.41 22.87 -35.55
N GLN A 654 -17.48 23.78 -36.52
CA GLN A 654 -17.04 23.55 -37.90
C GLN A 654 -15.53 23.33 -37.97
N ARG A 655 -14.74 24.24 -37.37
CA ARG A 655 -13.28 24.11 -37.29
C ARG A 655 -12.85 22.89 -36.46
N GLN A 656 -13.67 22.48 -35.49
CA GLN A 656 -13.45 21.23 -34.76
C GLN A 656 -13.53 20.00 -35.68
N VAL A 657 -14.54 19.94 -36.56
CA VAL A 657 -14.73 18.86 -37.53
C VAL A 657 -13.63 18.85 -38.60
N GLU A 658 -13.21 20.01 -39.10
CA GLU A 658 -12.10 20.13 -40.07
C GLU A 658 -10.79 19.52 -39.53
N VAL A 659 -10.36 19.96 -38.34
CA VAL A 659 -9.10 19.47 -37.73
C VAL A 659 -9.22 18.00 -37.34
N TRP A 660 -10.38 17.55 -36.84
CA TRP A 660 -10.61 16.12 -36.61
C TRP A 660 -10.48 15.28 -37.89
N SER A 661 -11.05 15.76 -39.00
CA SER A 661 -10.99 15.06 -40.29
C SER A 661 -9.57 15.01 -40.85
N SER A 662 -8.82 16.11 -40.71
CA SER A 662 -7.39 16.18 -41.06
C SER A 662 -6.50 15.24 -40.24
N ILE A 663 -6.81 15.03 -38.95
CA ILE A 663 -6.03 14.15 -38.06
C ILE A 663 -6.25 12.67 -38.38
N TRP A 664 -7.47 12.27 -38.76
CA TRP A 664 -7.81 10.84 -38.91
C TRP A 664 -7.71 10.31 -40.34
N GLY A 665 -8.02 11.12 -41.35
CA GLY A 665 -7.95 10.74 -42.78
C GLY A 665 -8.67 9.42 -43.11
N ASP A 666 -8.23 8.75 -44.18
CA ASP A 666 -8.73 7.42 -44.55
C ASP A 666 -8.14 6.29 -43.67
N GLY A 667 -8.57 6.28 -42.40
CA GLY A 667 -9.02 5.06 -41.74
C GLY A 667 -8.00 4.14 -41.04
N ASN A 668 -6.68 4.41 -41.06
CA ASN A 668 -5.71 3.46 -40.50
C ASN A 668 -5.37 3.68 -39.01
N ALA A 669 -6.08 2.97 -38.13
CA ALA A 669 -5.97 3.05 -36.67
C ALA A 669 -4.70 2.37 -36.10
N SER A 670 -3.51 2.86 -36.45
CA SER A 670 -2.23 2.39 -35.89
C SER A 670 -2.09 2.67 -34.38
N ILE A 671 -1.45 1.76 -33.64
CA ILE A 671 -1.13 1.96 -32.22
C ILE A 671 0.28 2.55 -32.12
N ASN A 672 0.40 3.69 -31.43
CA ASN A 672 1.67 4.41 -31.26
C ASN A 672 2.05 4.49 -29.78
N LEU A 673 3.31 4.20 -29.44
CA LEU A 673 3.86 4.38 -28.09
C LEU A 673 4.25 5.83 -27.90
N VAL A 674 3.84 6.43 -26.78
CA VAL A 674 3.97 7.88 -26.56
C VAL A 674 4.71 8.22 -25.26
N ALA A 675 4.59 7.37 -24.22
CA ALA A 675 5.35 7.53 -22.99
C ALA A 675 5.61 6.20 -22.27
N ILE A 676 6.67 6.18 -21.45
CA ILE A 676 6.98 5.16 -20.45
C ILE A 676 6.95 5.85 -19.07
N PRO A 677 5.75 6.00 -18.45
CA PRO A 677 5.53 6.87 -17.30
C PRO A 677 6.46 6.66 -16.11
N THR A 678 6.73 5.41 -15.73
CA THR A 678 7.55 5.11 -14.55
C THR A 678 9.04 5.37 -14.76
N LEU A 679 9.51 5.57 -16.00
CA LEU A 679 10.87 5.99 -16.29
C LEU A 679 10.99 7.49 -16.60
N GLY A 680 9.88 8.23 -16.69
CA GLY A 680 9.88 9.65 -17.05
C GLY A 680 10.44 9.91 -18.46
N VAL A 681 10.14 9.02 -19.41
CA VAL A 681 10.51 9.15 -20.83
C VAL A 681 9.25 9.25 -21.67
N HIS A 682 9.18 10.23 -22.57
CA HIS A 682 8.05 10.48 -23.46
C HIS A 682 8.50 11.19 -24.73
N LEU A 683 7.63 11.28 -25.73
CA LEU A 683 7.89 12.10 -26.92
C LEU A 683 7.89 13.59 -26.54
N GLN A 684 8.73 14.39 -27.19
CA GLN A 684 8.87 15.82 -26.94
C GLN A 684 7.55 16.57 -27.23
N GLY A 685 7.10 17.43 -26.32
CA GLY A 685 5.88 18.24 -26.47
C GLY A 685 4.57 17.51 -26.17
N ILE A 686 4.58 16.20 -25.88
CA ILE A 686 3.35 15.48 -25.50
C ILE A 686 2.87 15.82 -24.08
N ASP A 687 3.74 16.36 -23.24
CA ASP A 687 3.48 16.82 -21.87
C ASP A 687 2.49 18.01 -21.80
N GLU A 688 2.37 18.76 -22.90
CA GLU A 688 1.31 19.76 -23.10
C GLU A 688 -0.07 19.12 -23.37
N TRP A 689 -0.10 17.90 -23.92
CA TRP A 689 -1.31 17.19 -24.36
C TRP A 689 -1.80 16.11 -23.39
N ILE A 690 -0.89 15.44 -22.69
CA ILE A 690 -1.18 14.36 -21.74
C ILE A 690 -0.39 14.63 -20.45
N LYS A 691 -1.08 14.60 -19.32
CA LYS A 691 -0.45 14.56 -18.00
C LYS A 691 -0.85 13.28 -17.28
N TRP A 692 0.12 12.63 -16.66
CA TRP A 692 -0.09 11.40 -15.89
C TRP A 692 0.54 11.48 -14.51
N GLU A 693 -0.01 10.69 -13.61
CA GLU A 693 0.55 10.44 -12.29
C GLU A 693 0.48 8.94 -12.02
N VAL A 694 1.62 8.37 -11.60
CA VAL A 694 1.76 6.95 -11.31
C VAL A 694 2.24 6.78 -9.88
N ARG A 695 1.58 5.91 -9.12
CA ARG A 695 1.96 5.56 -7.75
C ARG A 695 2.03 4.05 -7.61
N PHE A 696 2.98 3.53 -6.84
CA PHE A 696 3.13 2.10 -6.58
C PHE A 696 2.23 1.67 -5.41
N ARG A 697 1.51 0.55 -5.55
CA ARG A 697 0.52 0.11 -4.54
C ARG A 697 1.18 -0.63 -3.37
N LYS A 698 0.99 -0.13 -2.14
CA LYS A 698 1.21 -0.76 -0.82
C LYS A 698 2.21 -1.91 -0.77
N VAL A 699 3.47 -1.52 -0.69
CA VAL A 699 4.47 -2.32 0.03
C VAL A 699 4.21 -2.16 1.53
N GLY A 700 4.13 -3.26 2.27
CA GLY A 700 3.85 -3.19 3.71
C GLY A 700 4.96 -2.47 4.49
N THR A 701 4.59 -1.67 5.49
CA THR A 701 5.53 -0.88 6.31
C THR A 701 6.70 -1.68 6.88
N GLU A 702 6.49 -2.93 7.30
CA GLU A 702 7.54 -3.86 7.76
C GLU A 702 8.66 -4.04 6.72
N VAL A 703 8.31 -4.10 5.43
CA VAL A 703 9.25 -4.28 4.32
C VAL A 703 9.98 -2.97 4.04
N LEU A 704 9.26 -1.84 3.93
CA LEU A 704 9.87 -0.52 3.66
C LEU A 704 10.90 -0.15 4.74
N LYS A 705 10.51 -0.25 6.02
CA LYS A 705 11.42 -0.02 7.15
C LYS A 705 12.64 -0.95 7.15
N ARG A 706 12.50 -2.18 6.65
CA ARG A 706 13.63 -3.12 6.54
C ARG A 706 14.53 -2.78 5.35
N VAL A 707 14.00 -2.34 4.21
CA VAL A 707 14.79 -1.81 3.09
C VAL A 707 15.62 -0.61 3.57
N GLU A 708 14.98 0.38 4.18
CA GLU A 708 15.63 1.58 4.76
C GLU A 708 16.75 1.19 5.74
N ALA A 709 16.49 0.26 6.67
CA ALA A 709 17.49 -0.23 7.61
C ALA A 709 18.68 -0.93 6.93
N CYS A 710 18.45 -1.70 5.86
CA CYS A 710 19.52 -2.35 5.08
C CYS A 710 20.35 -1.33 4.29
N GLU A 711 19.72 -0.28 3.78
CA GLU A 711 20.40 0.81 3.06
C GLU A 711 21.28 1.64 4.00
N LEU A 712 20.77 2.00 5.19
CA LEU A 712 21.57 2.66 6.25
C LEU A 712 22.76 1.80 6.68
N GLN A 713 22.56 0.49 6.92
CA GLN A 713 23.64 -0.44 7.25
C GLN A 713 24.69 -0.57 6.14
N ARG A 714 24.31 -0.39 4.86
CA ARG A 714 25.25 -0.37 3.73
C ARG A 714 26.04 0.94 3.67
N LEU A 715 25.38 2.08 3.89
CA LEU A 715 26.03 3.39 3.91
C LEU A 715 27.04 3.48 5.05
N ASP A 716 26.67 3.02 6.25
CA ASP A 716 27.58 2.97 7.41
C ASP A 716 28.82 2.10 7.14
N LYS A 717 28.65 0.91 6.56
CA LYS A 717 29.79 0.08 6.10
C LYS A 717 30.67 0.78 5.07
N ALA A 718 30.08 1.48 4.09
CA ALA A 718 30.84 2.21 3.07
C ALA A 718 31.61 3.40 3.67
N VAL A 719 31.01 4.14 4.60
CA VAL A 719 31.66 5.25 5.32
C VAL A 719 32.76 4.73 6.25
N SER A 720 32.53 3.62 6.95
CA SER A 720 33.55 2.94 7.77
C SER A 720 34.74 2.47 6.91
N TRP A 721 34.48 1.84 5.76
CA TRP A 721 35.52 1.46 4.79
C TRP A 721 36.31 2.66 4.29
N LEU A 722 35.64 3.78 3.96
CA LEU A 722 36.31 5.03 3.58
C LEU A 722 37.17 5.60 4.72
N ARG A 723 36.70 5.56 5.97
CA ARG A 723 37.47 5.98 7.15
C ARG A 723 38.71 5.11 7.40
N HIS A 724 38.61 3.81 7.18
CA HIS A 724 39.73 2.87 7.34
C HIS A 724 40.72 2.87 6.16
N ARG A 725 40.34 3.41 4.98
CA ARG A 725 41.22 3.56 3.81
C ARG A 725 41.67 4.99 3.51
N ALA A 726 41.08 6.00 4.14
CA ALA A 726 41.67 7.33 4.16
C ALA A 726 43.08 7.20 4.75
N PRO A 727 44.16 7.52 4.00
CA PRO A 727 45.46 7.59 4.61
C PRO A 727 45.39 8.64 5.70
N LEU A 728 45.83 8.28 6.92
CA LEU A 728 46.25 9.26 7.90
C LEU A 728 47.44 10.00 7.28
N ASP A 729 47.16 11.03 6.49
CA ASP A 729 48.14 11.89 5.87
C ASP A 729 48.76 12.72 6.99
N LYS A 730 49.71 12.10 7.71
CA LYS A 730 50.61 12.70 8.69
C LYS A 730 51.62 13.61 7.98
N ARG A 731 51.15 14.43 7.04
CA ARG A 731 51.83 15.65 6.61
C ARG A 731 51.75 16.65 7.75
N ARG A 732 52.66 16.48 8.70
CA ARG A 732 53.35 17.66 9.22
C ARG A 732 53.82 18.46 8.01
N PRO A 733 53.70 19.81 8.00
CA PRO A 733 54.46 20.59 7.05
C PRO A 733 55.96 20.25 7.23
N PRO A 734 56.76 20.27 6.15
CA PRO A 734 58.19 20.00 6.27
C PRO A 734 58.80 20.99 7.25
N ARG A 735 59.55 20.46 8.22
CA ARG A 735 60.52 21.27 8.96
C ARG A 735 61.75 21.38 8.07
N ASP A 736 62.02 22.59 7.59
CA ASP A 736 63.35 22.92 7.08
C ASP A 736 64.30 23.03 8.29
N ASP A 737 65.06 21.96 8.53
CA ASP A 737 66.10 21.91 9.57
C ASP A 737 67.33 22.73 9.11
N TYR A 738 67.42 24.00 9.51
CA TYR A 738 68.71 24.66 9.63
C TYR A 738 69.34 24.30 10.98
N ARG A 739 70.13 23.22 11.01
CA ARG A 739 71.10 23.00 12.09
C ARG A 739 72.34 23.84 11.83
N LEU A 740 72.44 24.97 12.52
CA LEU A 740 73.75 25.55 12.85
C LEU A 740 74.39 24.66 13.91
N SER A 741 75.41 23.91 13.52
CA SER A 741 76.36 23.32 14.45
C SER A 741 77.49 24.31 14.76
N ASP A 742 78.14 24.05 15.89
CA ASP A 742 79.51 24.45 16.22
C ASP A 742 79.78 25.89 16.68
N MET A 743 80.28 25.92 17.93
CA MET A 743 81.11 26.96 18.56
C MET A 743 80.44 28.33 18.79
N GLY A 744 80.58 28.98 19.94
CA GLY A 744 81.50 28.72 21.03
C GLY A 744 82.17 30.02 21.45
N VAL A 745 81.63 30.65 22.50
CA VAL A 745 82.35 31.54 23.43
C VAL A 745 82.85 32.91 22.90
N ASN A 746 82.45 33.95 23.65
CA ASN A 746 83.10 35.27 23.88
C ASN A 746 82.89 36.48 22.93
N LYS A 747 82.37 37.55 23.58
CA LYS A 747 82.80 38.97 23.52
C LYS A 747 82.49 39.77 22.23
N LEU A 748 82.11 41.06 22.26
CA LEU A 748 81.85 42.02 23.36
C LEU A 748 80.89 43.14 22.88
N THR A 749 80.35 43.89 23.84
CA THR A 749 79.66 45.21 23.80
C THR A 749 80.45 46.34 23.07
N PRO A 750 79.93 47.60 22.87
CA PRO A 750 78.80 48.29 23.53
C PRO A 750 77.82 49.13 22.65
N CYS A 751 76.96 49.87 23.35
CA CYS A 751 75.80 50.69 22.97
C CYS A 751 76.08 52.04 22.25
N ILE A 752 74.99 52.83 22.04
CA ILE A 752 74.85 54.30 21.82
C ILE A 752 74.61 54.74 20.34
N THR A 753 73.34 54.90 19.89
CA THR A 753 72.51 56.13 19.62
C THR A 753 72.98 57.05 18.47
N ALA A 754 72.17 57.77 17.65
CA ALA A 754 70.71 57.92 17.41
C ALA A 754 70.49 58.67 16.04
N GLU A 755 69.25 59.12 15.72
CA GLU A 755 68.86 60.05 14.60
C GLU A 755 68.86 59.44 13.16
N ASP A 756 68.01 59.79 12.16
CA ASP A 756 66.86 60.73 12.09
C ASP A 756 65.86 60.50 10.91
N PHE A 757 64.65 61.08 11.04
CA PHE A 757 63.57 61.55 10.11
C PHE A 757 63.34 61.16 8.60
N GLY A 758 62.03 61.05 8.24
CA GLY A 758 61.35 61.63 7.02
C GLY A 758 61.22 60.79 5.72
N GLU A 759 60.29 61.02 4.75
CA GLU A 759 58.97 61.70 4.71
C GLU A 759 58.09 61.27 3.47
N ARG A 760 56.90 61.86 3.29
CA ARG A 760 55.70 61.50 2.46
C ARG A 760 55.73 61.64 0.90
N LYS A 761 54.77 60.96 0.20
CA LYS A 761 53.71 61.47 -0.77
C LYS A 761 53.17 60.31 -1.71
N ALA A 762 51.89 60.08 -2.04
CA ALA A 762 50.74 60.86 -2.58
C ALA A 762 50.71 61.00 -4.13
N ALA A 763 49.61 60.89 -4.91
CA ALA A 763 48.20 60.42 -4.73
C ALA A 763 47.41 60.41 -6.09
N CYS A 764 46.30 59.63 -6.27
CA CYS A 764 45.10 59.85 -7.16
C CYS A 764 44.15 58.61 -7.11
N ALA A 765 42.81 58.64 -6.95
CA ALA A 765 41.69 59.47 -7.48
C ALA A 765 41.45 59.28 -9.00
N THR A 766 40.24 59.04 -9.52
CA THR A 766 38.85 59.20 -9.00
C THR A 766 38.02 57.93 -8.98
#